data_AF-A0A2L2X8D2-F1
#
_entry.id   AF-A0A2L2X8D2-F1
#
_cell.length_a   1.000
_cell.length_b   1.000
_cell.length_c   1.000
_cell.angle_alpha   90.00
_cell.angle_beta   90.00
_cell.angle_gamma   90.00
#
_symmetry.space_group_name_H-M   'P 1'
#
loop_
_entity.id
_entity.type
_entity.pdbx_description
1 polymer ?
#
loop_
_entity_poly.entity_id
_entity_poly.type
_entity_poly.pdbx_seq_one_letter_code
_entity_poly.pdbx_strand_id
1 'polypeptide(L)'
;MKGLIFDWNKLYGGARPRRISLPTYPFAGERCWFSGVEAGAGSSTTGPAESIYDLTTEKVIITKDWQQKTIKGENAQQAGAVVVLGTVKTMKLAAALFEEIEAIKVVRVIHEGTLSSEEISTDFYSVPAGEYLHQQIKDKLNSQKLLGVIDVTPYDEVYEQSIAVESGKITFLQKLIEHDRNEGYKLLQVTHQLCPFQLVRTTMQGARLAGLYRMLGAEYKQIQAMTMDSDCSFEEYEKLAKQIQREFWNRNTENLTECCYRNGERYEPHLTISQTNDDIQKSLHILEQYEKHDVILITGGSRGIGASIARHVVSQGVKNIVLLGREDLPEPSEWKKILVNKEKPELEEKLKGMQSLIDQGVRVHYYNTSLMDQKGINAMVHKIHQYLGPITGVFHCAGLTSKNPAFFKKPLSDIEAVCEPKIKGLVTLHKALEKEPLNFFILFSSLSSIAPTLSAGQSDYAMANAYMDYYALHQTGEGKSYFKSIQWPAWGETGLAAGGARAPAYIRTGIISHTTADGLAFLDIIKRTPNIVSLPCVMAPGEFKCEQLLKTELISVKKEPGFRLQQTSRLKPKELSIQARADLRTSVVQWLQKVIGAELKLRIEQLDEDKPFDEYGVDSIILAQLTQTMQEMVSNTITPSLFLEYRTISTLADYFMSNYQEDLRKNIGLETDSVRDNYLKENNIPINNEPSQSVNPELRDNGKAVWVSQAVANNQPVQTLKDIAVVGISCRFPGAPTKEAYWSLLTEGTTAIKPLSEKRWSSKDNRVYYGGWVDDFDLFDPKFFNINENDASIMDPQARIILEESLKAIYDAGYEYKQLSGQKIGVFIGGRSQPNMNVNAILQAPNPILGIGQNYLAANISRFFNFKGPSLVLDTACSSGITGLLFAADSLREKRIDMALTGAVNILLSPYAHHMFAARNILSKNGEFHIFDKRSGGEVIGEGVGVVLLKRLGDAIKDGNHIYGVIKAISVNNDGRTLGPGSPDINAQKQVMQEALLLCGKQPEDIGYIEVNGGGSPVIDAIEIKALSETYHLTRQALTSCFIGSVKPNIGHLLLASGLAGFIRCVLSVYHKKIPPFLSAFDPFNYYDFSASRIHFNRETIDWKIGSGKKRIAAQNSFPDGGTNCHVLIEEFAPDGSYQQQYLPKTAPDMVKKRFTLSPLSFSESFPAYAVAEVPAENAETSMDKYKENFKKQPDWEIKQQEHVLLKNIWGEYHEKNI
;
A
#
# COMPACT_ATOMS: atom_id res chain seq x y z
N MET A 1 6.16 36.97 -39.63
CA MET A 1 4.93 36.45 -38.98
C MET A 1 5.19 36.44 -37.48
N LYS A 2 4.49 37.24 -36.67
CA LYS A 2 4.63 37.15 -35.19
C LYS A 2 3.77 35.98 -34.71
N GLY A 3 4.42 34.92 -34.23
CA GLY A 3 3.78 33.69 -33.76
C GLY A 3 2.90 33.90 -32.53
N LEU A 4 1.84 33.09 -32.43
CA LEU A 4 0.91 33.08 -31.29
C LEU A 4 1.58 32.49 -30.04
N ILE A 5 1.42 33.16 -28.90
CA ILE A 5 1.87 32.70 -27.59
C ILE A 5 0.90 31.64 -27.07
N PHE A 6 1.40 30.42 -26.83
CA PHE A 6 0.60 29.27 -26.41
C PHE A 6 1.05 28.76 -25.02
N ASP A 7 0.11 28.61 -24.09
CA ASP A 7 0.36 28.14 -22.72
C ASP A 7 0.27 26.60 -22.64
N TRP A 8 1.43 25.96 -22.73
CA TRP A 8 1.61 24.51 -22.66
C TRP A 8 1.20 23.87 -21.33
N ASN A 9 1.02 24.67 -20.26
CA ASN A 9 0.55 24.16 -18.97
C ASN A 9 -0.94 23.79 -18.99
N LYS A 10 -1.71 24.27 -19.97
CA LYS A 10 -3.12 23.90 -20.16
C LYS A 10 -3.31 22.51 -20.77
N LEU A 11 -2.24 21.90 -21.30
CA LEU A 11 -2.27 20.56 -21.88
C LEU A 11 -1.88 19.44 -20.90
N TYR A 12 -1.22 19.78 -19.79
CA TYR A 12 -0.74 18.79 -18.81
C TYR A 12 -0.94 19.31 -17.38
N GLY A 13 -1.84 18.67 -16.62
CA GLY A 13 -1.88 18.79 -15.16
C GLY A 13 -1.01 17.74 -14.47
N GLY A 14 -0.45 18.08 -13.30
CA GLY A 14 0.14 17.18 -12.28
C GLY A 14 1.42 16.42 -12.62
N ALA A 15 1.53 15.77 -13.78
CA ALA A 15 2.69 14.97 -14.18
C ALA A 15 3.21 15.43 -15.54
N ARG A 16 4.25 16.27 -15.51
CA ARG A 16 5.00 16.68 -16.71
C ARG A 16 5.87 15.51 -17.20
N PRO A 17 5.90 15.20 -18.51
CA PRO A 17 6.88 14.25 -19.04
C PRO A 17 8.31 14.79 -18.83
N ARG A 18 9.26 13.88 -18.59
CA ARG A 18 10.68 14.23 -18.40
C ARG A 18 11.23 14.76 -19.74
N ARG A 19 11.60 16.03 -19.77
CA ARG A 19 12.20 16.66 -20.96
C ARG A 19 13.60 16.09 -21.16
N ILE A 20 13.86 15.56 -22.35
CA ILE A 20 15.18 15.21 -22.84
C ILE A 20 15.58 16.26 -23.86
N SER A 21 16.80 16.78 -23.75
CA SER A 21 17.30 17.73 -24.75
C SER A 21 17.58 16.95 -26.02
N LEU A 22 16.92 17.32 -27.11
CA LEU A 22 17.34 16.92 -28.44
C LEU A 22 18.41 17.93 -28.90
N PRO A 23 19.36 17.52 -29.75
CA PRO A 23 20.31 18.48 -30.32
C PRO A 23 19.54 19.59 -31.04
N THR A 24 19.95 20.83 -30.82
CA THR A 24 19.36 22.03 -31.45
C THR A 24 19.56 22.07 -32.96
N TYR A 25 20.35 21.12 -33.50
CA TYR A 25 20.59 20.93 -34.92
C TYR A 25 20.41 19.43 -35.28
N PRO A 26 19.43 19.07 -36.14
CA PRO A 26 19.03 17.67 -36.37
C PRO A 26 20.05 16.79 -37.11
N PHE A 27 21.19 17.33 -37.53
CA PHE A 27 22.31 16.58 -38.12
C PHE A 27 23.55 16.55 -37.21
N ALA A 28 23.46 17.07 -35.99
CA ALA A 28 24.49 16.86 -34.97
C ALA A 28 24.45 15.36 -34.59
N GLY A 29 25.45 14.58 -34.98
CA GLY A 29 25.48 13.11 -34.89
C GLY A 29 25.51 12.49 -33.48
N GLU A 30 24.82 13.09 -32.51
CA GLU A 30 24.71 12.61 -31.14
C GLU A 30 23.55 11.61 -30.97
N ARG A 31 23.77 10.53 -30.21
CA ARG A 31 22.75 9.49 -29.94
C ARG A 31 22.27 9.56 -28.49
N CYS A 32 20.95 9.54 -28.29
CA CYS A 32 20.30 9.57 -26.98
C CYS A 32 19.45 8.29 -26.76
N TRP A 33 19.82 7.41 -25.81
CA TRP A 33 19.06 6.20 -25.44
C TRP A 33 18.94 6.01 -23.92
N PHE A 34 17.98 5.17 -23.51
CA PHE A 34 17.63 4.78 -22.13
C PHE A 34 18.43 3.54 -21.69
N SER A 35 18.99 3.49 -20.47
CA SER A 35 19.79 2.37 -19.92
C SER A 35 19.15 1.82 -18.63
N GLY A 36 19.06 0.52 -18.30
CA GLY A 36 19.41 -0.77 -18.91
C GLY A 36 19.02 -1.91 -17.91
N VAL A 37 18.74 -3.14 -18.39
CA VAL A 37 18.65 -4.36 -17.55
C VAL A 37 19.43 -5.47 -18.27
N GLU A 38 20.45 -6.03 -17.61
CA GLU A 38 21.20 -7.19 -18.07
C GLU A 38 20.64 -8.52 -17.52
N ALA A 39 20.75 -9.57 -18.33
CA ALA A 39 20.28 -10.93 -18.08
C ALA A 39 21.44 -11.85 -17.67
N GLY A 40 21.23 -12.71 -16.66
CA GLY A 40 22.16 -13.76 -16.23
C GLY A 40 21.53 -15.15 -16.38
N ALA A 41 22.25 -16.05 -17.06
CA ALA A 41 21.85 -17.36 -17.55
C ALA A 41 21.71 -18.46 -16.46
N GLY A 42 20.90 -19.48 -16.76
CA GLY A 42 20.64 -20.63 -15.89
C GLY A 42 21.65 -21.77 -15.99
N SER A 43 21.60 -22.68 -14.99
CA SER A 43 22.07 -24.06 -15.14
C SER A 43 21.01 -25.02 -14.61
N SER A 44 20.74 -26.04 -15.40
CA SER A 44 19.75 -27.10 -15.24
C SER A 44 20.33 -28.33 -14.53
N THR A 45 19.62 -28.93 -13.58
CA THR A 45 19.69 -30.37 -13.30
C THR A 45 18.31 -30.94 -12.91
N THR A 46 18.08 -32.19 -13.30
CA THR A 46 16.79 -32.89 -13.44
C THR A 46 16.54 -33.97 -12.38
N GLY A 47 15.35 -33.97 -11.75
CA GLY A 47 14.60 -35.10 -11.13
C GLY A 47 15.16 -35.80 -9.86
N PRO A 48 14.35 -36.47 -9.00
CA PRO A 48 12.99 -37.03 -9.24
C PRO A 48 11.92 -36.68 -8.16
N ALA A 49 10.75 -37.29 -8.28
CA ALA A 49 9.46 -36.97 -7.65
C ALA A 49 9.27 -37.38 -6.16
N GLU A 50 8.23 -36.76 -5.58
CA GLU A 50 7.47 -37.06 -4.33
C GLU A 50 7.98 -36.54 -2.98
N SER A 51 7.40 -35.42 -2.49
CA SER A 51 6.64 -35.36 -1.22
C SER A 51 6.08 -33.95 -0.94
N ILE A 52 4.99 -33.88 -0.18
CA ILE A 52 4.35 -32.69 0.39
C ILE A 52 5.41 -31.75 1.01
N TYR A 53 5.54 -30.48 0.57
CA TYR A 53 6.36 -29.47 1.26
C TYR A 53 5.76 -28.06 1.25
N ASP A 54 5.81 -27.47 2.46
CA ASP A 54 5.71 -26.07 2.83
C ASP A 54 6.21 -25.07 1.76
N LEU A 55 5.60 -23.88 1.71
CA LEU A 55 6.38 -22.71 1.31
C LEU A 55 7.53 -22.59 2.30
N THR A 56 8.71 -23.07 1.95
CA THR A 56 9.88 -23.07 2.83
C THR A 56 10.27 -21.63 3.15
N THR A 57 9.74 -21.10 4.26
CA THR A 57 10.24 -19.88 4.88
C THR A 57 11.70 -20.09 5.20
N GLU A 58 12.56 -19.15 4.81
CA GLU A 58 13.98 -19.26 5.09
C GLU A 58 14.26 -18.68 6.47
N LYS A 59 14.85 -19.49 7.36
CA LYS A 59 15.32 -19.03 8.67
C LYS A 59 16.79 -18.66 8.54
N VAL A 60 17.19 -17.48 9.02
CA VAL A 60 18.59 -17.05 9.02
C VAL A 60 18.94 -16.30 10.30
N ILE A 61 20.22 -16.28 10.65
CA ILE A 61 20.75 -15.38 11.69
C ILE A 61 21.72 -14.40 11.02
N ILE A 62 21.43 -13.11 11.15
CA ILE A 62 22.15 -12.02 10.52
C ILE A 62 23.02 -11.30 11.56
N THR A 63 24.20 -10.88 11.14
CA THR A 63 25.15 -10.07 11.91
C THR A 63 25.55 -8.81 11.15
N LYS A 64 26.06 -7.79 11.87
CA LYS A 64 26.61 -6.57 11.27
C LYS A 64 28.12 -6.71 11.08
N ASP A 65 28.60 -6.38 9.90
CA ASP A 65 30.02 -6.34 9.52
C ASP A 65 30.35 -5.02 8.79
N TRP A 66 31.62 -4.79 8.44
CA TRP A 66 32.10 -3.50 7.94
C TRP A 66 32.90 -3.63 6.65
N GLN A 67 32.65 -2.73 5.70
CA GLN A 67 33.32 -2.69 4.41
C GLN A 67 34.00 -1.35 4.18
N GLN A 68 35.25 -1.37 3.73
CA GLN A 68 36.03 -0.17 3.42
C GLN A 68 35.39 0.62 2.27
N LYS A 69 35.19 1.93 2.47
CA LYS A 69 34.53 2.84 1.52
C LYS A 69 35.14 4.24 1.55
N THR A 70 35.60 4.72 0.39
CA THR A 70 36.12 6.08 0.21
C THR A 70 35.01 7.06 -0.19
N ILE A 71 35.03 8.28 0.33
CA ILE A 71 34.12 9.36 -0.08
C ILE A 71 34.51 9.84 -1.49
N LYS A 72 33.56 9.84 -2.42
CA LYS A 72 33.78 10.30 -3.81
C LYS A 72 33.42 11.78 -3.95
N GLY A 73 34.42 12.64 -4.17
CA GLY A 73 34.30 14.04 -4.56
C GLY A 73 34.36 15.07 -3.41
N GLU A 74 34.92 16.25 -3.69
CA GLU A 74 34.83 17.43 -2.82
C GLU A 74 33.47 18.11 -3.06
N ASN A 75 32.58 18.07 -2.06
CA ASN A 75 31.31 18.79 -2.14
C ASN A 75 31.54 20.30 -1.91
N ALA A 76 30.86 21.14 -2.69
CA ALA A 76 30.95 22.60 -2.56
C ALA A 76 30.52 23.04 -1.15
N GLN A 77 31.46 23.67 -0.43
CA GLN A 77 31.23 24.24 0.89
C GLN A 77 30.21 25.37 0.78
N GLN A 78 29.21 25.38 1.67
CA GLN A 78 28.17 26.42 1.70
C GLN A 78 28.43 27.37 2.87
N ALA A 79 28.22 28.66 2.65
CA ALA A 79 28.23 29.63 3.73
C ALA A 79 27.03 29.40 4.67
N GLY A 80 27.27 29.49 5.98
CA GLY A 80 26.25 29.23 6.99
C GLY A 80 26.87 29.01 8.36
N ALA A 81 26.12 28.37 9.25
CA ALA A 81 26.57 28.13 10.61
C ALA A 81 26.49 26.65 11.02
N VAL A 82 27.43 26.21 11.84
CA VAL A 82 27.48 24.86 12.42
C VAL A 82 27.45 24.99 13.94
N VAL A 83 26.57 24.23 14.59
CA VAL A 83 26.53 24.13 16.04
C VAL A 83 27.39 22.94 16.47
N VAL A 84 28.30 23.14 17.42
CA VAL A 84 29.13 22.07 17.98
C VAL A 84 28.78 21.90 19.46
N LEU A 85 28.24 20.74 19.82
CA LEU A 85 27.98 20.35 21.21
C LEU A 85 29.25 19.70 21.77
N GLY A 86 29.77 20.20 22.87
CA GLY A 86 30.98 19.69 23.51
C GLY A 86 30.96 19.82 25.03
N THR A 87 31.99 19.32 25.67
CA THR A 87 32.28 19.55 27.09
C THR A 87 33.53 20.42 27.21
N VAL A 88 33.90 20.79 28.44
CA VAL A 88 35.16 21.48 28.72
C VAL A 88 36.36 20.67 28.19
N LYS A 89 36.32 19.33 28.28
CA LYS A 89 37.38 18.46 27.78
C LYS A 89 37.47 18.49 26.25
N THR A 90 36.34 18.50 25.54
CA THR A 90 36.31 18.45 24.06
C THR A 90 36.41 19.83 23.39
N MET A 91 36.60 20.90 24.16
CA MET A 91 36.64 22.28 23.67
C MET A 91 37.71 22.50 22.59
N LYS A 92 38.91 21.91 22.74
CA LYS A 92 39.98 22.02 21.72
C LYS A 92 39.57 21.43 20.38
N LEU A 93 38.90 20.27 20.39
CA LEU A 93 38.36 19.65 19.18
C LEU A 93 37.24 20.51 18.59
N ALA A 94 36.33 21.01 19.43
CA ALA A 94 35.25 21.90 19.00
C ALA A 94 35.79 23.21 18.39
N ALA A 95 36.95 23.68 18.85
CA ALA A 95 37.60 24.86 18.32
C ALA A 95 38.22 24.63 16.93
N ALA A 96 38.87 23.48 16.74
CA ALA A 96 39.53 23.10 15.49
C ALA A 96 38.55 22.77 14.34
N LEU A 97 37.26 22.56 14.62
CA LEU A 97 36.25 22.30 13.59
C LEU A 97 35.96 23.58 12.79
N PHE A 98 36.25 23.57 11.49
CA PHE A 98 36.01 24.65 10.53
C PHE A 98 36.74 25.98 10.80
N GLU A 99 37.78 25.99 11.66
CA GLU A 99 38.58 27.18 11.96
C GLU A 99 39.20 27.81 10.70
N GLU A 100 39.60 26.98 9.73
CA GLU A 100 40.24 27.41 8.48
C GLU A 100 39.25 27.93 7.41
N ILE A 101 37.93 27.93 7.67
CA ILE A 101 36.90 28.23 6.67
C ILE A 101 36.10 29.48 7.05
N GLU A 102 36.53 30.64 6.54
CA GLU A 102 35.91 31.95 6.84
C GLU A 102 34.40 32.03 6.54
N ALA A 103 33.91 31.23 5.58
CA ALA A 103 32.49 31.22 5.21
C ALA A 103 31.58 30.52 6.24
N ILE A 104 32.14 29.88 7.27
CA ILE A 104 31.40 29.06 8.24
C ILE A 104 31.51 29.65 9.64
N LYS A 105 30.36 30.00 10.21
CA LYS A 105 30.28 30.40 11.61
C LYS A 105 30.12 29.17 12.50
N VAL A 106 30.99 29.00 13.48
CA VAL A 106 30.90 27.90 14.45
C VAL A 106 30.29 28.42 15.76
N VAL A 107 29.15 27.87 16.15
CA VAL A 107 28.49 28.15 17.44
C VAL A 107 28.80 27.01 18.40
N ARG A 108 29.65 27.27 19.39
CA ARG A 108 30.09 26.26 20.37
C ARG A 108 29.17 26.26 21.58
N VAL A 109 28.62 25.09 21.90
CA VAL A 109 27.75 24.87 23.06
C VAL A 109 28.45 23.90 24.00
N ILE A 110 28.79 24.37 25.20
CA ILE A 110 29.65 23.64 26.14
C ILE A 110 28.87 23.26 27.40
N HIS A 111 28.88 21.97 27.74
CA HIS A 111 28.31 21.46 28.98
C HIS A 111 29.01 22.07 30.19
N GLU A 112 28.24 22.79 31.04
CA GLU A 112 28.73 23.43 32.27
C GLU A 112 30.00 24.30 32.06
N GLY A 113 30.14 24.90 30.87
CA GLY A 113 31.30 25.72 30.51
C GLY A 113 31.27 27.14 31.10
N THR A 114 32.39 27.86 30.97
CA THR A 114 32.47 29.29 31.33
C THR A 114 31.86 30.19 30.25
N LEU A 115 31.13 31.23 30.65
CA LEU A 115 30.53 32.21 29.73
C LEU A 115 31.62 33.07 29.06
N SER A 116 32.03 32.71 27.85
CA SER A 116 32.76 33.59 26.93
C SER A 116 31.79 34.21 25.91
N SER A 117 32.17 35.30 25.24
CA SER A 117 31.33 35.94 24.21
C SER A 117 31.05 35.02 23.01
N GLU A 118 31.94 34.06 22.75
CA GLU A 118 31.86 33.18 21.58
C GLU A 118 31.10 31.88 21.87
N GLU A 119 30.99 31.46 23.12
CA GLU A 119 30.40 30.17 23.53
C GLU A 119 28.99 30.33 24.14
N ILE A 120 28.25 29.22 24.21
CA ILE A 120 27.01 29.08 24.97
C ILE A 120 27.25 28.02 26.03
N SER A 121 27.07 28.36 27.31
CA SER A 121 27.10 27.39 28.40
C SER A 121 25.70 26.82 28.65
N THR A 122 25.59 25.50 28.80
CA THR A 122 24.31 24.83 29.04
C THR A 122 24.47 23.56 29.88
N ASP A 123 23.39 23.08 30.46
CA ASP A 123 23.35 21.76 31.12
C ASP A 123 22.58 20.77 30.22
N PHE A 124 23.30 19.77 29.73
CA PHE A 124 22.78 18.73 28.85
C PHE A 124 21.86 17.71 29.55
N TYR A 125 21.69 17.80 30.87
CA TYR A 125 20.74 17.03 31.68
C TYR A 125 19.59 17.87 32.23
N SER A 126 19.51 19.15 31.87
CA SER A 126 18.46 20.06 32.33
C SER A 126 17.47 20.36 31.22
N VAL A 127 16.21 19.95 31.42
CA VAL A 127 15.11 20.22 30.49
C VAL A 127 14.95 21.72 30.24
N PRO A 128 14.86 22.60 31.27
CA PRO A 128 14.77 24.04 31.03
C PRO A 128 15.96 24.61 30.26
N ALA A 129 17.18 24.10 30.50
CA ALA A 129 18.35 24.55 29.77
C ALA A 129 18.28 24.15 28.29
N GLY A 130 17.80 22.94 28.00
CA GLY A 130 17.56 22.46 26.63
C GLY A 130 16.47 23.24 25.89
N GLU A 131 15.39 23.64 26.58
CA GLU A 131 14.32 24.48 26.02
C GLU A 131 14.85 25.84 25.59
N TYR A 132 15.69 26.46 26.42
CA TYR A 132 16.25 27.79 26.16
C TYR A 132 17.40 27.78 25.15
N LEU A 133 18.13 26.66 25.06
CA LEU A 133 19.30 26.52 24.20
C LEU A 133 18.98 26.78 22.72
N HIS A 134 17.82 26.33 22.24
CA HIS A 134 17.37 26.57 20.87
C HIS A 134 17.29 28.07 20.55
N GLN A 135 16.68 28.85 21.45
CA GLN A 135 16.57 30.31 21.28
C GLN A 135 17.93 30.99 21.33
N GLN A 136 18.80 30.61 22.27
CA GLN A 136 20.16 31.16 22.37
C GLN A 136 20.98 30.92 21.09
N ILE A 137 20.85 29.73 20.49
CA ILE A 137 21.48 29.42 19.22
C ILE A 137 20.90 30.31 18.11
N LYS A 138 19.58 30.43 18.01
CA LYS A 138 18.94 31.31 17.00
C LYS A 138 19.39 32.76 17.13
N ASP A 139 19.50 33.28 18.35
CA ASP A 139 20.00 34.63 18.61
C ASP A 139 21.46 34.77 18.14
N LYS A 140 22.32 33.78 18.41
CA LYS A 140 23.70 33.78 17.91
C LYS A 140 23.79 33.59 16.39
N LEU A 141 22.85 32.93 15.75
CA LEU A 141 22.87 32.71 14.30
C LEU A 141 22.65 34.00 13.49
N ASN A 142 22.01 35.04 14.03
CA ASN A 142 21.76 36.32 13.34
C ASN A 142 21.20 36.15 11.91
N SER A 143 20.20 35.29 11.73
CA SER A 143 19.59 34.93 10.42
C SER A 143 20.48 34.14 9.44
N GLN A 144 21.67 33.68 9.86
CA GLN A 144 22.44 32.73 9.06
C GLN A 144 21.77 31.35 9.02
N LYS A 145 21.87 30.69 7.87
CA LYS A 145 21.33 29.33 7.67
C LYS A 145 22.09 28.33 8.55
N LEU A 146 21.36 27.48 9.27
CA LEU A 146 21.95 26.36 10.00
C LEU A 146 22.32 25.23 9.01
N LEU A 147 23.59 24.85 8.99
CA LEU A 147 24.11 23.74 8.19
C LEU A 147 23.98 22.40 8.93
N GLY A 148 24.09 22.43 10.27
CA GLY A 148 23.97 21.23 11.09
C GLY A 148 24.49 21.37 12.51
N VAL A 149 24.34 20.27 13.26
CA VAL A 149 24.81 20.09 14.63
C VAL A 149 25.78 18.92 14.67
N ILE A 150 26.96 19.14 15.26
CA ILE A 150 27.97 18.13 15.51
C ILE A 150 28.07 17.91 17.02
N ASP A 151 27.81 16.70 17.49
CA ASP A 151 27.98 16.33 18.90
C ASP A 151 29.31 15.58 19.09
N VAL A 152 30.27 16.24 19.74
CA VAL A 152 31.58 15.68 20.10
C VAL A 152 31.69 15.36 21.59
N THR A 153 30.64 15.58 22.39
CA THR A 153 30.65 15.22 23.81
C THR A 153 31.01 13.77 24.11
N PRO A 154 30.76 12.76 23.24
CA PRO A 154 31.18 11.40 23.53
C PRO A 154 32.68 11.25 23.78
N TYR A 155 33.53 12.13 23.23
CA TYR A 155 34.97 12.09 23.47
C TYR A 155 35.39 12.47 24.91
N ASP A 156 34.44 12.88 25.75
CA ASP A 156 34.66 13.05 27.19
C ASP A 156 34.25 11.79 27.96
N GLU A 157 35.24 10.93 28.24
CA GLU A 157 35.04 9.70 29.01
C GLU A 157 34.40 9.93 30.39
N VAL A 158 34.62 11.09 31.04
CA VAL A 158 34.07 11.37 32.37
C VAL A 158 32.59 11.70 32.25
N TYR A 159 32.23 12.50 31.25
CA TYR A 159 30.83 12.81 30.93
C TYR A 159 30.02 11.54 30.59
N GLU A 160 30.64 10.61 29.85
CA GLU A 160 30.02 9.35 29.43
C GLU A 160 29.93 8.27 30.52
N GLN A 161 30.49 8.48 31.72
CA GLN A 161 30.25 7.59 32.88
C GLN A 161 28.81 7.69 33.40
N SER A 162 28.11 8.77 33.09
CA SER A 162 26.71 8.94 33.46
C SER A 162 25.82 7.99 32.67
N ILE A 163 24.88 7.37 33.37
CA ILE A 163 23.81 6.53 32.78
C ILE A 163 22.47 7.26 32.78
N ALA A 164 22.47 8.55 33.12
CA ALA A 164 21.29 9.39 33.02
C ALA A 164 20.95 9.67 31.55
N VAL A 165 19.66 9.82 31.28
CA VAL A 165 19.18 10.32 29.99
C VAL A 165 19.62 11.77 29.85
N GLU A 166 20.20 12.12 28.71
CA GLU A 166 20.67 13.48 28.39
C GLU A 166 19.48 14.38 28.01
N SER A 167 18.57 14.58 28.97
CA SER A 167 17.27 15.22 28.79
C SER A 167 17.36 16.64 28.23
N GLY A 168 18.39 17.41 28.60
CA GLY A 168 18.64 18.74 28.02
C GLY A 168 19.01 18.68 26.54
N LYS A 169 19.88 17.76 26.12
CA LYS A 169 20.18 17.55 24.69
C LYS A 169 18.97 17.05 23.92
N ILE A 170 18.25 16.08 24.46
CA ILE A 170 17.03 15.54 23.82
C ILE A 170 16.03 16.67 23.63
N THR A 171 15.79 17.50 24.65
CA THR A 171 14.89 18.66 24.57
C THR A 171 15.35 19.66 23.52
N PHE A 172 16.65 19.95 23.46
CA PHE A 172 17.20 20.80 22.41
C PHE A 172 16.96 20.22 21.01
N LEU A 173 17.21 18.93 20.79
CA LEU A 173 16.94 18.25 19.52
C LEU A 173 15.44 18.26 19.19
N GLN A 174 14.56 18.07 20.18
CA GLN A 174 13.12 18.18 20.00
C GLN A 174 12.74 19.59 19.54
N LYS A 175 13.27 20.65 20.15
CA LYS A 175 13.02 22.04 19.74
C LYS A 175 13.57 22.34 18.35
N LEU A 176 14.78 21.88 18.07
CA LEU A 176 15.41 22.06 16.76
C LEU A 176 14.59 21.39 15.64
N ILE A 177 14.05 20.19 15.87
CA ILE A 177 13.19 19.49 14.91
C ILE A 177 11.80 20.13 14.84
N GLU A 178 11.25 20.53 15.98
CA GLU A 178 9.94 21.16 16.10
C GLU A 178 9.86 22.44 15.26
N HIS A 179 10.94 23.25 15.28
CA HIS A 179 10.97 24.58 14.69
C HIS A 179 11.69 24.64 13.33
N ASP A 180 12.77 23.87 13.13
CA ASP A 180 13.71 24.11 12.03
C ASP A 180 13.88 22.94 11.04
N ARG A 181 13.18 21.81 11.22
CA ARG A 181 13.37 20.59 10.40
C ARG A 181 13.36 20.82 8.88
N ASN A 182 12.67 21.86 8.41
CA ASN A 182 12.57 22.20 6.98
C ASN A 182 13.83 22.88 6.41
N GLU A 183 14.82 23.24 7.23
CA GLU A 183 16.05 23.92 6.77
C GLU A 183 17.07 22.97 6.11
N GLY A 184 16.89 21.65 6.23
CA GLY A 184 17.74 20.66 5.57
C GLY A 184 19.09 20.44 6.24
N TYR A 185 19.16 20.56 7.58
CA TYR A 185 20.41 20.49 8.34
C TYR A 185 20.87 19.04 8.63
N LYS A 186 22.16 18.88 8.95
CA LYS A 186 22.76 17.59 9.32
C LYS A 186 22.97 17.45 10.82
N LEU A 187 22.62 16.31 11.40
CA LEU A 187 22.95 15.91 12.77
C LEU A 187 24.03 14.83 12.72
N LEU A 188 25.18 15.10 13.32
CA LEU A 188 26.31 14.17 13.36
C LEU A 188 26.76 13.98 14.79
N GLN A 189 26.64 12.77 15.32
CA GLN A 189 27.28 12.41 16.59
C GLN A 189 28.60 11.70 16.32
N VAL A 190 29.66 12.12 17.02
CA VAL A 190 30.99 11.55 16.88
C VAL A 190 31.30 10.71 18.12
N THR A 191 31.33 9.38 17.95
CA THR A 191 31.58 8.41 19.03
C THR A 191 33.03 7.94 19.03
N HIS A 192 33.51 7.44 20.16
CA HIS A 192 34.90 6.99 20.31
C HIS A 192 34.98 5.49 20.60
N GLN A 193 35.52 4.71 19.67
CA GLN A 193 35.71 3.26 19.83
C GLN A 193 34.46 2.50 20.31
N LEU A 194 33.26 2.97 19.93
CA LEU A 194 31.99 2.36 20.30
C LEU A 194 31.74 1.05 19.53
N CYS A 195 32.22 0.97 18.28
CA CYS A 195 32.06 -0.21 17.44
C CYS A 195 33.26 -1.17 17.58
N PRO A 196 33.08 -2.48 17.77
CA PRO A 196 34.18 -3.43 18.02
C PRO A 196 35.05 -3.78 16.81
N PHE A 197 34.67 -3.34 15.61
CA PHE A 197 35.36 -3.71 14.38
C PHE A 197 36.84 -3.29 14.42
N GLN A 198 37.74 -4.26 14.23
CA GLN A 198 39.19 -4.11 14.30
C GLN A 198 39.72 -3.52 15.63
N LEU A 199 38.94 -3.58 16.71
CA LEU A 199 39.36 -3.14 18.03
C LEU A 199 39.49 -4.32 18.99
N VAL A 200 40.49 -4.26 19.86
CA VAL A 200 40.67 -5.24 20.94
C VAL A 200 39.67 -5.00 22.07
N ARG A 201 39.33 -3.73 22.33
CA ARG A 201 38.35 -3.28 23.32
C ARG A 201 37.52 -2.15 22.75
N THR A 202 36.27 -2.06 23.19
CA THR A 202 35.37 -0.94 22.87
C THR A 202 35.10 -0.11 24.11
N THR A 203 34.60 1.11 23.91
CA THR A 203 34.07 1.96 24.99
C THR A 203 32.55 2.06 24.89
N MET A 204 31.92 2.71 25.87
CA MET A 204 30.50 3.09 25.82
C MET A 204 30.28 4.55 25.40
N GLN A 205 31.32 5.23 24.93
CA GLN A 205 31.30 6.67 24.67
C GLN A 205 30.39 7.02 23.47
N GLY A 206 29.23 7.59 23.78
CA GLY A 206 28.20 7.99 22.82
C GLY A 206 27.03 7.02 22.71
N ALA A 207 27.10 5.86 23.37
CA ALA A 207 26.11 4.79 23.28
C ALA A 207 24.69 5.24 23.64
N ARG A 208 24.55 6.23 24.54
CA ARG A 208 23.26 6.72 25.05
C ARG A 208 22.39 7.34 23.97
N LEU A 209 22.97 8.07 23.01
CA LEU A 209 22.23 8.75 21.94
C LEU A 209 22.54 8.19 20.55
N ALA A 210 23.52 7.29 20.40
CA ALA A 210 23.89 6.72 19.09
C ALA A 210 22.68 6.11 18.35
N GLY A 211 21.83 5.39 19.08
CA GLY A 211 20.58 4.91 18.52
C GLY A 211 19.64 6.03 18.10
N LEU A 212 19.50 7.11 18.87
CA LEU A 212 18.66 8.25 18.48
C LEU A 212 19.17 8.94 17.19
N TYR A 213 20.45 9.30 17.13
CA TYR A 213 21.05 9.98 15.97
C TYR A 213 20.92 9.17 14.69
N ARG A 214 21.12 7.84 14.75
CA ARG A 214 20.96 6.96 13.59
C ARG A 214 19.53 6.91 13.04
N MET A 215 18.53 7.14 13.90
CA MET A 215 17.12 6.85 13.59
C MET A 215 16.34 8.11 13.19
N LEU A 216 16.76 9.28 13.69
CA LEU A 216 16.06 10.56 13.46
C LEU A 216 15.87 10.91 11.97
N GLY A 217 16.84 10.57 11.10
CA GLY A 217 16.72 10.82 9.65
C GLY A 217 15.68 9.95 8.94
N ALA A 218 15.26 8.83 9.54
CA ALA A 218 14.17 8.01 9.03
C ALA A 218 12.80 8.53 9.48
N GLU A 219 12.72 9.15 10.67
CA GLU A 219 11.49 9.77 11.18
C GLU A 219 11.24 11.15 10.55
N TYR A 220 12.30 11.93 10.30
CA TYR A 220 12.23 13.27 9.73
C TYR A 220 13.08 13.34 8.45
N LYS A 221 12.47 13.06 7.31
CA LYS A 221 13.16 12.96 6.01
C LYS A 221 13.89 14.24 5.56
N GLN A 222 13.52 15.38 6.12
CA GLN A 222 14.11 16.67 5.81
C GLN A 222 15.49 16.85 6.46
N ILE A 223 15.85 16.04 7.46
CA ILE A 223 17.15 16.11 8.14
C ILE A 223 18.01 14.90 7.82
N GLN A 224 19.32 15.08 7.75
CA GLN A 224 20.26 13.96 7.67
C GLN A 224 20.83 13.72 9.06
N ALA A 225 20.64 12.53 9.63
CA ALA A 225 21.15 12.21 10.95
C ALA A 225 21.99 10.93 10.92
N MET A 226 23.18 10.96 11.54
CA MET A 226 24.09 9.82 11.56
C MET A 226 25.04 9.82 12.76
N THR A 227 25.67 8.66 12.98
CA THR A 227 26.80 8.49 13.91
C THR A 227 28.09 8.22 13.14
N MET A 228 29.20 8.73 13.64
CA MET A 228 30.55 8.46 13.14
C MET A 228 31.40 7.98 14.30
N ASP A 229 31.87 6.74 14.22
CA ASP A 229 32.75 6.17 15.25
C ASP A 229 34.22 6.25 14.83
N SER A 230 35.12 6.68 15.71
CA SER A 230 36.55 6.79 15.38
C SER A 230 37.44 6.22 16.49
N ASP A 231 38.52 5.57 16.06
CA ASP A 231 39.62 5.12 16.92
C ASP A 231 40.69 6.20 17.13
N CYS A 232 40.58 7.34 16.44
CA CYS A 232 41.51 8.45 16.57
C CYS A 232 41.53 8.97 18.01
N SER A 233 42.72 9.06 18.58
CA SER A 233 42.92 9.55 19.94
C SER A 233 42.58 11.03 20.05
N PHE A 234 42.19 11.47 21.24
CA PHE A 234 41.85 12.87 21.49
C PHE A 234 43.07 13.81 21.35
N GLU A 235 44.28 13.31 21.59
CA GLU A 235 45.54 14.04 21.39
C GLU A 235 45.78 14.39 19.91
N GLU A 236 45.21 13.62 18.98
CA GLU A 236 45.24 13.87 17.54
C GLU A 236 43.98 14.66 17.07
N TYR A 237 43.48 15.61 17.88
CA TYR A 237 42.21 16.29 17.61
C TYR A 237 42.14 17.00 16.25
N GLU A 238 43.26 17.46 15.68
CA GLU A 238 43.30 18.06 14.33
C GLU A 238 42.98 17.03 13.24
N LYS A 239 43.50 15.80 13.37
CA LYS A 239 43.22 14.69 12.47
C LYS A 239 41.77 14.23 12.62
N LEU A 240 41.28 14.13 13.85
CA LEU A 240 39.88 13.84 14.15
C LEU A 240 38.95 14.91 13.58
N ALA A 241 39.28 16.20 13.74
CA ALA A 241 38.51 17.30 13.16
C ALA A 241 38.41 17.15 11.63
N LYS A 242 39.50 16.81 10.94
CA LYS A 242 39.47 16.54 9.49
C LYS A 242 38.57 15.36 9.12
N GLN A 243 38.55 14.28 9.91
CA GLN A 243 37.62 13.16 9.68
C GLN A 243 36.16 13.61 9.86
N ILE A 244 35.85 14.36 10.93
CA ILE A 244 34.51 14.87 11.22
C ILE A 244 34.04 15.81 10.10
N GLN A 245 34.88 16.75 9.66
CA GLN A 245 34.55 17.70 8.58
C GLN A 245 34.26 16.97 7.25
N ARG A 246 35.05 15.92 6.93
CA ARG A 246 34.83 15.07 5.76
C ARG A 246 33.47 14.36 5.81
N GLU A 247 33.11 13.76 6.94
CA GLU A 247 31.79 13.14 7.09
C GLU A 247 30.67 14.17 7.04
N PHE A 248 30.85 15.31 7.70
CA PHE A 248 29.84 16.35 7.74
C PHE A 248 29.51 16.89 6.35
N TRP A 249 30.51 17.07 5.48
CA TRP A 249 30.35 17.46 4.07
C TRP A 249 29.96 16.35 3.12
N ASN A 250 29.98 15.10 3.56
CA ASN A 250 29.54 14.00 2.72
C ASN A 250 28.01 14.05 2.47
N ARG A 251 27.63 14.61 1.32
CA ARG A 251 26.25 14.62 0.79
C ARG A 251 25.95 13.43 -0.12
N ASN A 252 26.96 12.62 -0.46
CA ASN A 252 26.88 11.61 -1.52
C ASN A 252 26.40 10.25 -0.98
N THR A 253 25.43 10.26 -0.06
CA THR A 253 24.99 9.05 0.64
C THR A 253 23.48 8.94 0.56
N GLU A 254 23.00 8.11 -0.36
CA GLU A 254 21.63 7.60 -0.30
C GLU A 254 21.48 6.83 1.02
N ASN A 255 21.02 7.52 2.07
CA ASN A 255 20.45 6.93 3.30
C ASN A 255 21.42 6.27 4.30
N LEU A 256 22.67 6.74 4.42
CA LEU A 256 23.65 6.23 5.40
C LEU A 256 23.41 6.81 6.81
N THR A 257 23.34 5.94 7.83
CA THR A 257 23.08 6.33 9.24
C THR A 257 24.27 6.13 10.19
N GLU A 258 25.28 5.36 9.80
CA GLU A 258 26.49 5.16 10.60
C GLU A 258 27.72 4.88 9.72
N CYS A 259 28.89 5.28 10.20
CA CYS A 259 30.19 4.88 9.64
C CYS A 259 31.22 4.73 10.76
N CYS A 260 32.35 4.06 10.48
CA CYS A 260 33.47 4.05 11.40
C CYS A 260 34.81 4.30 10.71
N TYR A 261 35.76 4.86 11.46
CA TYR A 261 37.14 5.05 11.06
C TYR A 261 38.05 4.12 11.87
N ARG A 262 38.91 3.36 11.17
CA ARG A 262 39.93 2.50 11.78
C ARG A 262 41.26 2.75 11.12
N ASN A 263 42.29 3.05 11.90
CA ASN A 263 43.63 3.38 11.43
C ASN A 263 43.63 4.46 10.33
N GLY A 264 42.70 5.43 10.41
CA GLY A 264 42.54 6.51 9.43
C GLY A 264 41.75 6.15 8.16
N GLU A 265 41.34 4.90 7.99
CA GLU A 265 40.50 4.44 6.89
C GLU A 265 39.02 4.42 7.26
N ARG A 266 38.14 4.71 6.29
CA ARG A 266 36.69 4.79 6.48
C ARG A 266 35.98 3.50 6.07
N TYR A 267 35.03 3.07 6.90
CA TYR A 267 34.22 1.88 6.70
C TYR A 267 32.72 2.19 6.85
N GLU A 268 31.90 1.48 6.08
CA GLU A 268 30.44 1.50 6.16
C GLU A 268 29.92 0.15 6.67
N PRO A 269 28.82 0.13 7.43
CA PRO A 269 28.23 -1.13 7.88
C PRO A 269 27.56 -1.86 6.71
N HIS A 270 27.56 -3.19 6.77
CA HIS A 270 26.71 -4.05 5.96
C HIS A 270 26.23 -5.24 6.81
N LEU A 271 25.19 -5.92 6.35
CA LEU A 271 24.61 -7.07 7.05
C LEU A 271 25.00 -8.36 6.35
N THR A 272 25.47 -9.34 7.12
CA THR A 272 25.94 -10.64 6.65
C THR A 272 25.10 -11.76 7.26
N ILE A 273 24.81 -12.80 6.48
CA ILE A 273 24.15 -14.01 6.98
C ILE A 273 25.22 -14.86 7.68
N SER A 274 25.12 -14.98 9.00
CA SER A 274 26.05 -15.75 9.83
C SER A 274 25.67 -17.22 9.97
N GLN A 275 24.36 -17.53 9.90
CA GLN A 275 23.84 -18.88 9.84
C GLN A 275 22.70 -18.94 8.83
N THR A 276 22.78 -19.92 7.94
CA THR A 276 21.76 -20.21 6.93
C THR A 276 20.67 -21.11 7.51
N ASN A 277 19.60 -21.32 6.74
CA ASN A 277 18.52 -22.22 7.13
C ASN A 277 19.03 -23.65 7.42
N ASP A 278 20.01 -24.13 6.65
CA ASP A 278 20.58 -25.47 6.84
C ASP A 278 21.38 -25.58 8.16
N ASP A 279 22.11 -24.52 8.52
CA ASP A 279 22.87 -24.46 9.77
C ASP A 279 21.92 -24.46 10.99
N ILE A 280 20.81 -23.72 10.87
CA ILE A 280 19.75 -23.67 11.87
C ILE A 280 19.09 -25.04 12.01
N GLN A 281 18.71 -25.70 10.91
CA GLN A 281 18.06 -27.02 10.94
C GLN A 281 18.95 -28.08 11.60
N LYS A 282 20.26 -28.08 11.32
CA LYS A 282 21.23 -28.96 12.00
C LYS A 282 21.29 -28.71 13.51
N SER A 283 21.07 -27.46 13.93
CA SER A 283 21.17 -27.03 15.33
C SER A 283 19.86 -27.22 16.13
N LEU A 284 18.71 -27.44 15.46
CA LEU A 284 17.40 -27.61 16.10
C LEU A 284 17.30 -28.90 16.94
N HIS A 285 18.02 -29.95 16.56
CA HIS A 285 17.98 -31.24 17.27
C HIS A 285 18.85 -31.29 18.53
N ILE A 286 19.68 -30.26 18.74
CA ILE A 286 20.54 -30.17 19.92
C ILE A 286 19.74 -29.47 21.00
N LEU A 287 19.21 -30.23 21.96
CA LEU A 287 18.49 -29.70 23.11
C LEU A 287 19.46 -28.98 24.05
N GLU A 288 19.05 -27.82 24.54
CA GLU A 288 19.71 -27.19 25.70
C GLU A 288 19.49 -28.09 26.92
N GLN A 289 20.58 -28.39 27.64
CA GLN A 289 20.52 -29.13 28.88
C GLN A 289 20.82 -28.16 30.01
N TYR A 290 19.79 -27.88 30.81
CA TYR A 290 19.94 -27.16 32.05
C TYR A 290 20.13 -28.15 33.20
N GLU A 291 21.01 -27.80 34.11
CA GLU A 291 21.21 -28.57 35.31
C GLU A 291 20.08 -28.28 36.31
N LYS A 292 19.68 -29.28 37.11
CA LYS A 292 18.59 -29.10 38.09
C LYS A 292 18.87 -28.03 39.14
N HIS A 293 20.15 -27.69 39.35
CA HIS A 293 20.59 -26.68 40.30
C HIS A 293 20.73 -25.29 39.67
N ASP A 294 20.53 -25.15 38.35
CA ASP A 294 20.53 -23.84 37.70
C ASP A 294 19.41 -22.96 38.27
N VAL A 295 19.77 -21.71 38.56
CA VAL A 295 18.86 -20.65 38.97
C VAL A 295 18.81 -19.62 37.86
N ILE A 296 17.62 -19.48 37.25
CA ILE A 296 17.39 -18.58 36.11
C ILE A 296 16.55 -17.39 36.54
N LEU A 297 17.10 -16.18 36.35
CA LEU A 297 16.43 -14.91 36.60
C LEU A 297 15.84 -14.35 35.29
N ILE A 298 14.55 -14.03 35.30
CA ILE A 298 13.84 -13.46 34.15
C ILE A 298 13.20 -12.12 34.55
N THR A 299 13.72 -11.01 34.01
CA THR A 299 13.07 -9.70 34.18
C THR A 299 11.91 -9.56 33.20
N GLY A 300 10.78 -8.98 33.64
CA GLY A 300 9.55 -8.99 32.86
C GLY A 300 8.92 -10.38 32.70
N GLY A 301 9.26 -11.32 33.60
CA GLY A 301 8.94 -12.74 33.46
C GLY A 301 7.50 -13.15 33.77
N SER A 302 6.66 -12.25 34.31
CA SER A 302 5.29 -12.58 34.72
C SER A 302 4.29 -12.66 33.57
N ARG A 303 4.63 -12.21 32.35
CA ARG A 303 3.75 -12.23 31.17
C ARG A 303 4.53 -12.21 29.86
N GLY A 304 3.83 -12.36 28.73
CA GLY A 304 4.40 -12.19 27.38
C GLY A 304 5.59 -13.12 27.09
N ILE A 305 6.63 -12.59 26.44
CA ILE A 305 7.84 -13.33 26.05
C ILE A 305 8.56 -13.91 27.28
N GLY A 306 8.69 -13.13 28.37
CA GLY A 306 9.35 -13.58 29.59
C GLY A 306 8.67 -14.82 30.22
N ALA A 307 7.34 -14.88 30.20
CA ALA A 307 6.59 -16.04 30.67
C ALA A 307 6.75 -17.26 29.74
N SER A 308 6.85 -17.04 28.41
CA SER A 308 7.12 -18.12 27.45
C SER A 308 8.53 -18.70 27.63
N ILE A 309 9.53 -17.86 27.90
CA ILE A 309 10.89 -18.31 28.24
C ILE A 309 10.88 -19.10 29.54
N ALA A 310 10.18 -18.64 30.57
CA ALA A 310 10.06 -19.36 31.84
C ALA A 310 9.54 -20.80 31.64
N ARG A 311 8.51 -20.97 30.80
CA ARG A 311 7.98 -22.30 30.44
C ARG A 311 8.97 -23.12 29.62
N HIS A 312 9.65 -22.49 28.66
CA HIS A 312 10.62 -23.14 27.77
C HIS A 312 11.79 -23.74 28.55
N VAL A 313 12.44 -22.95 29.39
CA VAL A 313 13.61 -23.43 30.17
C VAL A 313 13.21 -24.46 31.22
N VAL A 314 12.00 -24.38 31.77
CA VAL A 314 11.45 -25.42 32.66
C VAL A 314 11.25 -26.73 31.91
N SER A 315 10.75 -26.68 30.67
CA SER A 315 10.61 -27.88 29.82
C SER A 315 11.96 -28.51 29.47
N GLN A 316 13.04 -27.74 29.53
CA GLN A 316 14.43 -28.17 29.31
C GLN A 316 15.17 -28.56 30.60
N GLY A 317 14.47 -28.62 31.74
CA GLY A 317 14.97 -29.21 32.98
C GLY A 317 15.23 -28.24 34.12
N VAL A 318 15.08 -26.92 33.92
CA VAL A 318 15.25 -25.93 35.00
C VAL A 318 14.23 -26.15 36.11
N LYS A 319 14.69 -26.16 37.37
CA LYS A 319 13.83 -26.31 38.55
C LYS A 319 13.76 -25.09 39.47
N ASN A 320 14.60 -24.07 39.27
CA ASN A 320 14.57 -22.83 40.06
C ASN A 320 14.41 -21.62 39.13
N ILE A 321 13.26 -20.96 39.21
CA ILE A 321 12.91 -19.80 38.40
C ILE A 321 12.68 -18.60 39.31
N VAL A 322 13.34 -17.49 38.99
CA VAL A 322 13.08 -16.19 39.60
C VAL A 322 12.47 -15.25 38.57
N LEU A 323 11.29 -14.72 38.86
CA LEU A 323 10.60 -13.76 38.01
C LEU A 323 10.63 -12.38 38.68
N LEU A 324 11.14 -11.39 37.96
CA LEU A 324 11.11 -10.00 38.41
C LEU A 324 10.07 -9.20 37.62
N GLY A 325 9.10 -8.61 38.32
CA GLY A 325 8.07 -7.72 37.80
C GLY A 325 8.02 -6.39 38.55
N ARG A 326 6.99 -5.59 38.28
CA ARG A 326 6.77 -4.27 38.92
C ARG A 326 5.53 -4.22 39.82
N GLU A 327 4.62 -5.17 39.62
CA GLU A 327 3.34 -5.20 40.31
C GLU A 327 3.44 -6.03 41.58
N ASP A 328 2.74 -5.61 42.63
CA ASP A 328 2.49 -6.46 43.79
C ASP A 328 1.58 -7.61 43.38
N LEU A 329 2.04 -8.83 43.64
CA LEU A 329 1.25 -10.04 43.44
C LEU A 329 0.89 -10.65 44.80
N PRO A 330 -0.33 -11.23 44.93
CA PRO A 330 -0.73 -11.91 46.17
C PRO A 330 0.20 -13.08 46.49
N GLU A 331 0.21 -13.54 47.73
CA GLU A 331 1.04 -14.67 48.14
C GLU A 331 0.61 -15.97 47.43
N PRO A 332 1.54 -16.88 47.06
CA PRO A 332 1.21 -18.11 46.34
C PRO A 332 0.17 -19.02 47.03
N SER A 333 0.01 -18.92 48.34
CA SER A 333 -1.04 -19.63 49.10
C SER A 333 -2.47 -19.14 48.76
N GLU A 334 -2.62 -17.93 48.24
CA GLU A 334 -3.90 -17.29 47.91
C GLU A 334 -4.29 -17.49 46.44
N TRP A 335 -3.34 -17.85 45.57
CA TRP A 335 -3.55 -17.93 44.12
C TRP A 335 -4.69 -18.87 43.73
N LYS A 336 -4.77 -20.06 44.37
CA LYS A 336 -5.84 -21.04 44.09
C LYS A 336 -7.24 -20.52 44.42
N LYS A 337 -7.37 -19.64 45.42
CA LYS A 337 -8.67 -19.02 45.78
C LYS A 337 -9.03 -17.91 44.79
N ILE A 338 -8.05 -17.09 44.41
CA ILE A 338 -8.25 -15.97 43.48
C ILE A 338 -8.63 -16.47 42.08
N LEU A 339 -8.01 -17.56 41.61
CA LEU A 339 -8.32 -18.19 40.32
C LEU A 339 -9.75 -18.74 40.19
N VAL A 340 -10.49 -18.87 41.29
CA VAL A 340 -11.89 -19.34 41.31
C VAL A 340 -12.90 -18.19 41.19
N ASN A 341 -12.57 -16.99 41.69
CA ASN A 341 -13.52 -15.88 41.82
C ASN A 341 -13.74 -15.03 40.54
N LYS A 342 -12.91 -15.17 39.50
CA LYS A 342 -13.09 -14.54 38.16
C LYS A 342 -13.30 -13.02 38.14
N GLU A 343 -12.63 -12.26 39.01
CA GLU A 343 -12.81 -10.79 39.12
C GLU A 343 -11.77 -9.98 38.32
N LYS A 344 -10.57 -10.51 38.03
CA LYS A 344 -9.47 -9.76 37.39
C LYS A 344 -8.73 -10.62 36.35
N PRO A 345 -9.14 -10.59 35.07
CA PRO A 345 -8.63 -11.49 34.02
C PRO A 345 -7.10 -11.44 33.83
N GLU A 346 -6.49 -10.25 33.86
CA GLU A 346 -5.03 -10.10 33.65
C GLU A 346 -4.20 -10.65 34.82
N LEU A 347 -4.70 -10.52 36.05
CA LEU A 347 -4.06 -11.10 37.23
C LEU A 347 -4.20 -12.62 37.21
N GLU A 348 -5.39 -13.13 36.86
CA GLU A 348 -5.65 -14.56 36.75
C GLU A 348 -4.75 -15.25 35.73
N GLU A 349 -4.50 -14.64 34.57
CA GLU A 349 -3.60 -15.20 33.56
C GLU A 349 -2.16 -15.35 34.08
N LYS A 350 -1.63 -14.31 34.75
CA LYS A 350 -0.29 -14.31 35.36
C LYS A 350 -0.17 -15.40 36.43
N LEU A 351 -1.15 -15.46 37.35
CA LEU A 351 -1.16 -16.43 38.44
C LEU A 351 -1.30 -17.86 37.92
N LYS A 352 -2.15 -18.10 36.92
CA LYS A 352 -2.32 -19.42 36.28
C LYS A 352 -1.02 -19.89 35.62
N GLY A 353 -0.31 -18.99 34.95
CA GLY A 353 0.99 -19.28 34.34
C GLY A 353 2.03 -19.72 35.36
N MET A 354 2.18 -18.99 36.46
CA MET A 354 3.14 -19.33 37.52
C MET A 354 2.71 -20.59 38.29
N GLN A 355 1.41 -20.75 38.57
CA GLN A 355 0.88 -21.94 39.24
C GLN A 355 1.16 -23.21 38.42
N SER A 356 1.02 -23.15 37.09
CA SER A 356 1.35 -24.26 36.19
C SER A 356 2.83 -24.69 36.28
N LEU A 357 3.75 -23.74 36.49
CA LEU A 357 5.17 -24.06 36.71
C LEU A 357 5.37 -24.76 38.07
N ILE A 358 4.71 -24.26 39.11
CA ILE A 358 4.75 -24.86 40.46
C ILE A 358 4.20 -26.28 40.43
N ASP A 359 3.09 -26.50 39.72
CA ASP A 359 2.46 -27.82 39.58
C ASP A 359 3.37 -28.83 38.84
N GLN A 360 4.34 -28.36 38.04
CA GLN A 360 5.41 -29.16 37.41
C GLN A 360 6.62 -29.40 38.32
N GLY A 361 6.52 -29.02 39.60
CA GLY A 361 7.56 -29.18 40.61
C GLY A 361 8.70 -28.16 40.52
N VAL A 362 8.45 -26.99 39.91
CA VAL A 362 9.43 -25.88 39.83
C VAL A 362 9.29 -24.97 41.04
N ARG A 363 10.41 -24.54 41.61
CA ARG A 363 10.43 -23.47 42.63
C ARG A 363 10.39 -22.13 41.91
N VAL A 364 9.24 -21.46 41.97
CA VAL A 364 9.04 -20.14 41.37
C VAL A 364 9.04 -19.08 42.48
N HIS A 365 9.94 -18.09 42.37
CA HIS A 365 9.99 -16.93 43.25
C HIS A 365 9.71 -15.66 42.45
N TYR A 366 8.73 -14.87 42.89
CA TYR A 366 8.39 -13.59 42.29
C TYR A 366 8.89 -12.44 43.15
N TYR A 367 9.54 -11.46 42.53
CA TYR A 367 9.92 -10.19 43.14
C TYR A 367 9.30 -9.03 42.34
N ASN A 368 9.00 -7.93 43.02
CA ASN A 368 8.40 -6.71 42.48
C ASN A 368 9.37 -5.50 42.49
N THR A 369 10.65 -5.73 42.77
CA THR A 369 11.63 -4.67 43.03
C THR A 369 11.94 -3.87 41.77
N SER A 370 11.88 -2.53 41.86
CA SER A 370 12.26 -1.68 40.73
C SER A 370 13.73 -1.89 40.35
N LEU A 371 14.00 -1.98 39.05
CA LEU A 371 15.37 -2.04 38.52
C LEU A 371 16.17 -0.77 38.81
N MET A 372 15.52 0.31 39.28
CA MET A 372 16.20 1.54 39.72
C MET A 372 16.65 1.48 41.18
N ASP A 373 16.11 0.56 41.98
CA ASP A 373 16.47 0.42 43.38
C ASP A 373 17.67 -0.50 43.53
N GLN A 374 18.88 0.07 43.43
CA GLN A 374 20.12 -0.69 43.58
C GLN A 374 20.19 -1.45 44.91
N LYS A 375 19.69 -0.87 46.01
CA LYS A 375 19.71 -1.52 47.33
C LYS A 375 18.73 -2.69 47.35
N GLY A 376 17.52 -2.49 46.83
CA GLY A 376 16.52 -3.53 46.67
C GLY A 376 17.01 -4.68 45.80
N ILE A 377 17.59 -4.40 44.64
CA ILE A 377 18.14 -5.42 43.73
C ILE A 377 19.28 -6.20 44.40
N ASN A 378 20.20 -5.53 45.10
CA ASN A 378 21.27 -6.22 45.85
C ASN A 378 20.69 -7.13 46.95
N ALA A 379 19.68 -6.66 47.69
CA ALA A 379 19.00 -7.45 48.71
C ALA A 379 18.24 -8.65 48.10
N MET A 380 17.62 -8.46 46.94
CA MET A 380 16.96 -9.52 46.19
C MET A 380 17.96 -10.59 45.76
N VAL A 381 19.07 -10.21 45.11
CA VAL A 381 20.13 -11.14 44.67
C VAL A 381 20.68 -11.92 45.87
N HIS A 382 20.96 -11.24 46.99
CA HIS A 382 21.42 -11.90 48.21
C HIS A 382 20.42 -12.93 48.75
N LYS A 383 19.12 -12.61 48.76
CA LYS A 383 18.07 -13.55 49.17
C LYS A 383 17.99 -14.74 48.21
N ILE A 384 18.00 -14.51 46.90
CA ILE A 384 17.98 -15.57 45.89
C ILE A 384 19.15 -16.53 46.12
N HIS A 385 20.35 -15.99 46.30
CA HIS A 385 21.57 -16.76 46.56
C HIS A 385 21.42 -17.65 47.81
N GLN A 386 20.84 -17.12 48.88
CA GLN A 386 20.63 -17.88 50.12
C GLN A 386 19.57 -19.00 50.00
N TYR A 387 18.47 -18.75 49.28
CA TYR A 387 17.32 -19.67 49.25
C TYR A 387 17.35 -20.68 48.10
N LEU A 388 17.89 -20.28 46.94
CA LEU A 388 17.88 -21.07 45.71
C LEU A 388 19.29 -21.47 45.25
N GLY A 389 20.33 -20.76 45.72
CA GLY A 389 21.70 -20.89 45.22
C GLY A 389 22.09 -19.75 44.26
N PRO A 390 23.34 -19.75 43.78
CA PRO A 390 23.83 -18.69 42.90
C PRO A 390 23.04 -18.59 41.59
N ILE A 391 22.88 -17.38 41.08
CA ILE A 391 22.20 -17.13 39.80
C ILE A 391 23.15 -17.54 38.68
N THR A 392 22.70 -18.46 37.83
CA THR A 392 23.50 -19.04 36.75
C THR A 392 23.14 -18.49 35.38
N GLY A 393 21.99 -17.85 35.23
CA GLY A 393 21.55 -17.32 33.93
C GLY A 393 20.52 -16.22 34.05
N VAL A 394 20.59 -15.26 33.14
CA VAL A 394 19.68 -14.11 33.09
C VAL A 394 19.06 -13.96 31.71
N PHE A 395 17.73 -13.81 31.67
CA PHE A 395 17.00 -13.30 30.52
C PHE A 395 16.41 -11.94 30.86
N HIS A 396 16.97 -10.88 30.29
CA HIS A 396 16.52 -9.52 30.53
C HIS A 396 15.44 -9.13 29.52
N CYS A 397 14.17 -9.41 29.85
CA CYS A 397 13.02 -9.15 28.99
C CYS A 397 12.24 -7.87 29.39
N ALA A 398 12.69 -7.13 30.40
CA ALA A 398 12.05 -5.89 30.83
C ALA A 398 12.11 -4.81 29.73
N GLY A 399 10.96 -4.21 29.42
CA GLY A 399 10.85 -3.16 28.42
C GLY A 399 9.48 -2.50 28.41
N LEU A 400 9.44 -1.26 27.90
CA LEU A 400 8.25 -0.44 27.72
C LEU A 400 8.31 0.24 26.36
N THR A 401 7.16 0.70 25.88
CA THR A 401 7.02 1.55 24.69
C THR A 401 6.26 2.81 25.07
N SER A 402 6.59 3.93 24.42
CA SER A 402 5.86 5.20 24.61
C SER A 402 4.49 5.16 23.94
N LYS A 403 3.55 5.95 24.44
CA LYS A 403 2.23 6.17 23.83
C LYS A 403 2.26 7.21 22.71
N ASN A 404 3.19 8.17 22.80
CA ASN A 404 3.31 9.28 21.86
C ASN A 404 4.26 8.90 20.70
N PRO A 405 3.84 8.94 19.43
CA PRO A 405 4.71 8.48 18.35
C PRO A 405 5.79 9.50 17.97
N ALA A 406 5.44 10.79 17.79
CA ALA A 406 6.38 11.80 17.29
C ALA A 406 7.45 12.20 18.32
N PHE A 407 8.73 12.04 17.98
CA PHE A 407 9.86 12.40 18.84
C PHE A 407 9.79 13.84 19.35
N PHE A 408 9.53 14.85 18.51
CA PHE A 408 9.58 16.26 18.93
C PHE A 408 8.44 16.67 19.89
N LYS A 409 7.37 15.88 20.02
CA LYS A 409 6.26 16.09 20.97
C LYS A 409 6.25 15.10 22.13
N LYS A 410 7.19 14.15 22.14
CA LYS A 410 7.22 13.09 23.14
C LYS A 410 7.63 13.66 24.51
N PRO A 411 6.81 13.51 25.56
CA PRO A 411 7.20 13.94 26.90
C PRO A 411 8.50 13.24 27.32
N LEU A 412 9.41 13.97 27.95
CA LEU A 412 10.65 13.36 28.42
C LEU A 412 10.42 12.26 29.44
N SER A 413 9.38 12.36 30.27
CA SER A 413 9.00 11.30 31.20
C SER A 413 8.69 9.97 30.50
N ASP A 414 8.15 10.01 29.27
CA ASP A 414 7.91 8.81 28.47
C ASP A 414 9.23 8.25 27.93
N ILE A 415 10.11 9.11 27.42
CA ILE A 415 11.44 8.71 26.92
C ILE A 415 12.25 8.06 28.04
N GLU A 416 12.25 8.68 29.22
CA GLU A 416 12.91 8.17 30.42
C GLU A 416 12.35 6.80 30.81
N ALA A 417 11.03 6.65 30.89
CA ALA A 417 10.39 5.38 31.21
C ALA A 417 10.77 4.25 30.22
N VAL A 418 10.86 4.56 28.93
CA VAL A 418 11.27 3.58 27.90
C VAL A 418 12.75 3.19 28.04
N CYS A 419 13.61 4.16 28.33
CA CYS A 419 15.05 3.95 28.49
C CYS A 419 15.41 3.25 29.79
N GLU A 420 14.68 3.53 30.86
CA GLU A 420 14.96 3.10 32.23
C GLU A 420 15.32 1.61 32.35
N PRO A 421 14.49 0.64 31.92
CA PRO A 421 14.79 -0.78 32.10
C PRO A 421 15.97 -1.27 31.25
N LYS A 422 16.29 -0.59 30.14
CA LYS A 422 17.27 -1.04 29.14
C LYS A 422 18.64 -0.37 29.25
N ILE A 423 18.68 0.82 29.86
CA ILE A 423 19.92 1.56 30.12
C ILE A 423 20.29 1.42 31.59
N LYS A 424 19.71 2.26 32.45
CA LYS A 424 20.07 2.31 33.87
C LYS A 424 19.74 1.01 34.60
N GLY A 425 18.60 0.38 34.30
CA GLY A 425 18.13 -0.84 34.95
C GLY A 425 18.97 -2.05 34.59
N LEU A 426 19.44 -2.13 33.35
CA LEU A 426 20.42 -3.12 32.90
C LEU A 426 21.73 -2.97 33.68
N VAL A 427 22.27 -1.74 33.78
CA VAL A 427 23.52 -1.49 34.49
C VAL A 427 23.40 -1.82 35.98
N THR A 428 22.29 -1.42 36.62
CA THR A 428 22.03 -1.73 38.05
C THR A 428 21.93 -3.24 38.28
N LEU A 429 21.21 -3.95 37.42
CA LEU A 429 21.05 -5.39 37.52
C LEU A 429 22.38 -6.13 37.32
N HIS A 430 23.13 -5.79 36.27
CA HIS A 430 24.42 -6.43 36.01
C HIS A 430 25.42 -6.17 37.15
N LYS A 431 25.50 -4.94 37.69
CA LYS A 431 26.35 -4.64 38.86
C LYS A 431 26.00 -5.50 40.07
N ALA A 432 24.71 -5.76 40.30
CA ALA A 432 24.28 -6.62 41.42
C ALA A 432 24.64 -8.09 41.21
N LEU A 433 24.76 -8.53 39.95
CA LEU A 433 25.05 -9.92 39.56
C LEU A 433 26.52 -10.17 39.24
N GLU A 434 27.40 -9.17 39.35
CA GLU A 434 28.81 -9.27 38.93
C GLU A 434 29.60 -10.37 39.68
N LYS A 435 29.14 -10.75 40.88
CA LYS A 435 29.72 -11.83 41.68
C LYS A 435 29.06 -13.20 41.45
N GLU A 436 27.99 -13.27 40.67
CA GLU A 436 27.29 -14.50 40.38
C GLU A 436 27.98 -15.26 39.22
N PRO A 437 28.02 -16.60 39.26
CA PRO A 437 28.64 -17.44 38.22
C PRO A 437 27.74 -17.57 37.00
N LEU A 438 27.58 -16.48 36.26
CA LEU A 438 26.69 -16.44 35.09
C LEU A 438 27.25 -17.24 33.91
N ASN A 439 26.47 -18.21 33.45
CA ASN A 439 26.69 -18.95 32.20
C ASN A 439 26.23 -18.14 30.98
N PHE A 440 25.18 -17.32 31.16
CA PHE A 440 24.67 -16.44 30.11
C PHE A 440 23.93 -15.23 30.70
N PHE A 441 23.95 -14.12 29.96
CA PHE A 441 23.15 -12.93 30.18
C PHE A 441 22.60 -12.48 28.82
N ILE A 442 21.34 -12.85 28.54
CA ILE A 442 20.69 -12.56 27.26
C ILE A 442 19.84 -11.29 27.36
N LEU A 443 20.17 -10.30 26.54
CA LEU A 443 19.45 -9.04 26.40
C LEU A 443 18.42 -9.14 25.26
N PHE A 444 17.16 -8.83 25.58
CA PHE A 444 16.09 -8.78 24.58
C PHE A 444 16.02 -7.39 23.95
N SER A 445 16.90 -7.19 22.97
CA SER A 445 16.91 -6.05 22.07
C SER A 445 15.83 -6.20 20.98
N SER A 446 15.78 -5.27 20.04
CA SER A 446 14.73 -5.15 19.03
C SER A 446 15.34 -4.89 17.67
N LEU A 447 14.73 -5.40 16.60
CA LEU A 447 15.08 -5.06 15.22
C LEU A 447 15.14 -3.54 14.97
N SER A 448 14.38 -2.73 15.73
CA SER A 448 14.44 -1.26 15.67
C SER A 448 15.81 -0.67 16.09
N SER A 449 16.66 -1.40 16.82
CA SER A 449 17.99 -0.87 17.18
C SER A 449 18.93 -0.75 15.97
N ILE A 450 18.69 -1.55 14.92
CA ILE A 450 19.52 -1.62 13.73
C ILE A 450 18.83 -1.11 12.47
N ALA A 451 17.48 -1.14 12.42
CA ALA A 451 16.70 -0.77 11.23
C ALA A 451 16.03 0.62 11.34
N PRO A 452 16.58 1.70 10.73
CA PRO A 452 16.08 3.07 10.88
C PRO A 452 14.62 3.27 10.53
N THR A 453 14.17 2.65 9.46
CA THR A 453 12.78 2.75 8.97
C THR A 453 11.74 2.15 9.89
N LEU A 454 12.13 1.23 10.78
CA LEU A 454 11.25 0.62 11.79
C LEU A 454 11.25 1.38 13.12
N SER A 455 12.13 2.37 13.24
CA SER A 455 12.28 3.20 14.44
C SER A 455 11.49 4.50 14.37
N ALA A 456 10.96 4.85 13.19
CA ALA A 456 10.08 6.00 13.00
C ALA A 456 8.85 5.87 13.91
N GLY A 457 8.66 6.86 14.79
CA GLY A 457 7.60 6.84 15.80
C GLY A 457 7.99 6.17 17.13
N GLN A 458 9.18 5.57 17.21
CA GLN A 458 9.70 4.85 18.38
C GLN A 458 11.20 5.10 18.59
N SER A 459 11.68 6.30 18.26
CA SER A 459 13.11 6.66 18.31
C SER A 459 13.77 6.48 19.68
N ASP A 460 13.03 6.69 20.77
CA ASP A 460 13.43 6.42 22.17
C ASP A 460 13.58 4.92 22.46
N TYR A 461 12.65 4.10 21.94
CA TYR A 461 12.75 2.64 22.04
C TYR A 461 13.95 2.11 21.25
N ALA A 462 14.19 2.62 20.04
CA ALA A 462 15.37 2.29 19.25
C ALA A 462 16.67 2.69 19.95
N MET A 463 16.71 3.90 20.54
CA MET A 463 17.80 4.39 21.37
C MET A 463 18.11 3.44 22.54
N ALA A 464 17.10 3.06 23.31
CA ALA A 464 17.25 2.18 24.46
C ALA A 464 17.74 0.76 24.07
N ASN A 465 17.26 0.21 22.95
CA ASN A 465 17.69 -1.11 22.48
C ASN A 465 19.11 -1.09 21.87
N ALA A 466 19.47 -0.02 21.14
CA ALA A 466 20.83 0.15 20.63
C ALA A 466 21.86 0.23 21.77
N TYR A 467 21.52 0.89 22.89
CA TYR A 467 22.38 0.90 24.08
C TYR A 467 22.68 -0.51 24.59
N MET A 468 21.68 -1.39 24.65
CA MET A 468 21.89 -2.78 25.09
C MET A 468 22.81 -3.56 24.14
N ASP A 469 22.70 -3.33 22.83
CA ASP A 469 23.57 -3.97 21.84
C ASP A 469 25.04 -3.54 22.06
N TYR A 470 25.29 -2.23 22.22
CA TYR A 470 26.62 -1.72 22.55
C TYR A 470 27.12 -2.20 23.92
N TYR A 471 26.23 -2.30 24.91
CA TYR A 471 26.56 -2.80 26.24
C TYR A 471 27.04 -4.25 26.18
N ALA A 472 26.33 -5.14 25.47
CA ALA A 472 26.75 -6.53 25.31
C ALA A 472 28.12 -6.65 24.61
N LEU A 473 28.34 -5.86 23.56
CA LEU A 473 29.63 -5.78 22.86
C LEU A 473 30.75 -5.34 23.79
N HIS A 474 30.54 -4.25 24.54
CA HIS A 474 31.52 -3.72 25.49
C HIS A 474 31.82 -4.71 26.62
N GLN A 475 30.80 -5.31 27.23
CA GLN A 475 31.02 -6.26 28.32
C GLN A 475 31.78 -7.51 27.86
N THR A 476 31.51 -8.00 26.64
CA THR A 476 32.27 -9.11 26.06
C THR A 476 33.74 -8.71 25.85
N GLY A 477 34.01 -7.49 25.38
CA GLY A 477 35.37 -6.94 25.25
C GLY A 477 36.12 -6.82 26.58
N GLU A 478 35.41 -6.65 27.68
CA GLU A 478 35.95 -6.69 29.06
C GLU A 478 36.05 -8.11 29.64
N GLY A 479 35.91 -9.14 28.80
CA GLY A 479 36.07 -10.55 29.18
C GLY A 479 34.81 -11.23 29.70
N LYS A 480 33.65 -10.56 29.69
CA LYS A 480 32.36 -11.13 30.13
C LYS A 480 31.63 -11.76 28.95
N SER A 481 32.18 -12.86 28.42
CA SER A 481 31.70 -13.56 27.21
C SER A 481 30.31 -14.21 27.34
N TYR A 482 29.72 -14.20 28.54
CA TYR A 482 28.37 -14.67 28.79
C TYR A 482 27.28 -13.70 28.29
N PHE A 483 27.63 -12.46 27.92
CA PHE A 483 26.67 -11.50 27.37
C PHE A 483 26.30 -11.80 25.92
N LYS A 484 25.00 -11.73 25.62
CA LYS A 484 24.50 -11.64 24.25
C LYS A 484 23.34 -10.68 24.15
N SER A 485 23.21 -10.00 23.03
CA SER A 485 22.03 -9.22 22.67
C SER A 485 21.37 -9.81 21.44
N ILE A 486 20.04 -9.91 21.47
CA ILE A 486 19.26 -10.44 20.35
C ILE A 486 18.32 -9.35 19.87
N GLN A 487 18.47 -8.94 18.61
CA GLN A 487 17.68 -7.91 17.95
C GLN A 487 16.38 -8.51 17.44
N TRP A 488 15.44 -8.82 18.34
CA TRP A 488 14.24 -9.57 17.98
C TRP A 488 13.34 -8.83 16.98
N PRO A 489 12.92 -9.48 15.89
CA PRO A 489 11.74 -9.06 15.15
C PRO A 489 10.45 -9.33 15.96
N ALA A 490 9.29 -8.95 15.43
CA ALA A 490 8.02 -9.09 16.14
C ALA A 490 7.64 -10.57 16.38
N TRP A 491 7.19 -10.89 17.59
CA TRP A 491 6.63 -12.20 17.95
C TRP A 491 5.09 -12.13 17.79
N GLY A 492 4.53 -12.98 16.92
CA GLY A 492 3.13 -12.88 16.48
C GLY A 492 2.09 -13.25 17.55
N GLU A 493 2.46 -14.10 18.51
CA GLU A 493 1.55 -14.71 19.49
C GLU A 493 1.67 -14.12 20.90
N THR A 494 2.82 -13.52 21.24
CA THR A 494 3.14 -13.07 22.61
C THR A 494 4.04 -11.84 22.63
N GLY A 495 3.95 -10.99 23.66
CA GLY A 495 4.84 -9.84 23.85
C GLY A 495 4.24 -8.51 23.38
N LEU A 496 5.08 -7.48 23.25
CA LEU A 496 4.66 -6.11 22.90
C LEU A 496 4.04 -5.98 21.48
N ALA A 497 4.24 -7.00 20.63
CA ALA A 497 3.73 -7.06 19.26
C ALA A 497 2.73 -8.21 19.02
N ALA A 498 2.12 -8.76 20.09
CA ALA A 498 1.12 -9.83 19.99
C ALA A 498 -0.04 -9.41 19.08
N GLY A 499 -0.43 -10.27 18.12
CA GLY A 499 -1.35 -9.94 17.03
C GLY A 499 -0.65 -9.67 15.67
N GLY A 500 0.68 -9.65 15.67
CA GLY A 500 1.55 -9.49 14.49
C GLY A 500 1.89 -8.04 14.17
N ALA A 501 3.12 -7.78 13.70
CA ALA A 501 3.50 -6.44 13.25
C ALA A 501 2.92 -6.15 11.86
N ARG A 502 1.86 -5.34 11.84
CA ARG A 502 1.07 -5.00 10.63
C ARG A 502 1.43 -3.65 10.02
N ALA A 503 2.41 -2.96 10.59
CA ALA A 503 2.85 -1.66 10.10
C ALA A 503 3.43 -1.83 8.68
N PRO A 504 3.02 -1.02 7.68
CA PRO A 504 3.51 -1.14 6.31
C PRO A 504 5.04 -1.08 6.20
N ALA A 505 5.71 -0.30 7.06
CA ALA A 505 7.17 -0.25 7.13
C ALA A 505 7.79 -1.60 7.52
N TYR A 506 7.20 -2.30 8.49
CA TYR A 506 7.65 -3.62 8.92
C TYR A 506 7.53 -4.64 7.80
N ILE A 507 6.40 -4.64 7.09
CA ILE A 507 6.16 -5.66 6.06
C ILE A 507 7.03 -5.42 4.82
N ARG A 508 7.32 -4.16 4.49
CA ARG A 508 8.28 -3.81 3.43
C ARG A 508 9.70 -4.32 3.68
N THR A 509 10.04 -4.75 4.90
CA THR A 509 11.35 -5.37 5.14
C THR A 509 11.48 -6.78 4.56
N GLY A 510 10.37 -7.48 4.31
CA GLY A 510 10.38 -8.90 3.92
C GLY A 510 10.57 -9.87 5.10
N ILE A 511 10.69 -9.36 6.34
CA ILE A 511 10.76 -10.17 7.57
C ILE A 511 9.33 -10.53 8.03
N ILE A 512 9.13 -11.80 8.37
CA ILE A 512 7.88 -12.34 8.91
C ILE A 512 7.94 -12.34 10.44
N SER A 513 6.82 -12.04 11.10
CA SER A 513 6.72 -12.18 12.55
C SER A 513 6.96 -13.62 12.98
N HIS A 514 7.74 -13.80 14.05
CA HIS A 514 8.10 -15.12 14.56
C HIS A 514 6.92 -15.73 15.32
N THR A 515 6.70 -17.05 15.16
CA THR A 515 5.90 -17.80 16.14
C THR A 515 6.65 -17.87 17.47
N THR A 516 5.97 -18.14 18.58
CA THR A 516 6.66 -18.35 19.86
C THR A 516 7.64 -19.52 19.78
N ALA A 517 7.31 -20.58 19.03
CA ALA A 517 8.20 -21.71 18.82
C ALA A 517 9.47 -21.32 18.05
N ASP A 518 9.35 -20.53 16.98
CA ASP A 518 10.52 -20.03 16.23
C ASP A 518 11.43 -19.17 17.10
N GLY A 519 10.84 -18.25 17.88
CA GLY A 519 11.58 -17.38 18.78
C GLY A 519 12.37 -18.16 19.83
N LEU A 520 11.77 -19.17 20.45
CA LEU A 520 12.46 -20.04 21.42
C LEU A 520 13.55 -20.91 20.78
N ALA A 521 13.32 -21.42 19.57
CA ALA A 521 14.33 -22.17 18.83
C ALA A 521 15.55 -21.28 18.47
N PHE A 522 15.31 -20.05 17.99
CA PHE A 522 16.38 -19.10 17.72
C PHE A 522 17.14 -18.72 19.00
N LEU A 523 16.45 -18.59 20.14
CA LEU A 523 17.09 -18.30 21.42
C LEU A 523 18.14 -19.37 21.76
N ASP A 524 17.76 -20.64 21.68
CA ASP A 524 18.64 -21.77 21.98
C ASP A 524 19.82 -21.84 21.00
N ILE A 525 19.58 -21.57 19.71
CA ILE A 525 20.64 -21.53 18.71
C ILE A 525 21.60 -20.37 18.98
N ILE A 526 21.10 -19.15 19.13
CA ILE A 526 21.91 -17.93 19.33
C ILE A 526 22.74 -18.03 20.62
N LYS A 527 22.21 -18.64 21.68
CA LYS A 527 22.96 -18.87 22.92
C LYS A 527 24.27 -19.65 22.70
N ARG A 528 24.36 -20.46 21.65
CA ARG A 528 25.54 -21.29 21.29
C ARG A 528 26.45 -20.66 20.25
N THR A 529 26.02 -19.63 19.53
CA THR A 529 26.85 -19.00 18.48
C THR A 529 27.97 -18.15 19.07
N PRO A 530 29.07 -17.89 18.36
CA PRO A 530 30.09 -16.94 18.84
C PRO A 530 29.63 -15.48 18.73
N ASN A 531 28.51 -15.21 18.08
CA ASN A 531 28.03 -13.86 17.80
C ASN A 531 27.41 -13.22 19.06
N ILE A 532 27.90 -12.03 19.40
CA ILE A 532 27.45 -11.29 20.58
C ILE A 532 26.12 -10.58 20.33
N VAL A 533 25.96 -9.98 19.14
CA VAL A 533 24.71 -9.34 18.70
C VAL A 533 24.20 -10.11 17.48
N SER A 534 22.98 -10.62 17.57
CA SER A 534 22.38 -11.45 16.52
C SER A 534 20.98 -10.97 16.15
N LEU A 535 20.67 -10.95 14.86
CA LEU A 535 19.34 -10.68 14.31
C LEU A 535 18.76 -11.98 13.71
N PRO A 536 17.90 -12.71 14.44
CA PRO A 536 17.18 -13.85 13.87
C PRO A 536 16.08 -13.36 12.93
N CYS A 537 15.96 -13.95 11.75
CA CYS A 537 14.94 -13.61 10.77
C CYS A 537 14.25 -14.86 10.24
N VAL A 538 12.91 -14.79 10.12
CA VAL A 538 12.11 -15.69 9.28
C VAL A 538 11.71 -14.88 8.06
N MET A 539 12.07 -15.35 6.87
CA MET A 539 11.96 -14.57 5.64
C MET A 539 11.05 -15.25 4.62
N ALA A 540 10.33 -14.43 3.86
CA ALA A 540 9.68 -14.89 2.64
C ALA A 540 10.73 -15.03 1.52
N PRO A 541 10.78 -16.16 0.79
CA PRO A 541 11.75 -16.35 -0.29
C PRO A 541 11.69 -15.23 -1.34
N GLY A 542 12.85 -14.62 -1.64
CA GLY A 542 13.00 -13.63 -2.72
C GLY A 542 12.62 -12.18 -2.40
N GLU A 543 12.21 -11.88 -1.16
CA GLU A 543 11.68 -10.54 -0.79
C GLU A 543 12.56 -9.77 0.20
N PHE A 544 13.45 -10.46 0.91
CA PHE A 544 14.33 -9.85 1.88
C PHE A 544 15.65 -9.41 1.24
N LYS A 545 16.10 -8.18 1.54
CA LYS A 545 17.44 -7.68 1.20
C LYS A 545 18.10 -7.11 2.45
N CYS A 546 19.14 -7.79 2.95
CA CYS A 546 19.86 -7.40 4.17
C CYS A 546 20.30 -5.92 4.13
N GLU A 547 20.83 -5.47 3.00
CA GLU A 547 21.35 -4.12 2.79
C GLU A 547 20.30 -3.00 2.93
N GLN A 548 19.00 -3.32 2.81
CA GLN A 548 17.94 -2.32 2.96
C GLN A 548 17.63 -1.99 4.43
N LEU A 549 17.91 -2.90 5.36
CA LEU A 549 17.62 -2.69 6.78
C LEU A 549 18.40 -1.51 7.35
N LEU A 550 19.62 -1.23 6.86
CA LEU A 550 20.47 -0.16 7.36
C LEU A 550 20.14 1.23 6.78
N LYS A 551 19.12 1.34 5.90
CA LYS A 551 18.76 2.58 5.21
C LYS A 551 17.62 3.32 5.90
N THR A 552 17.63 4.64 5.84
CA THR A 552 16.52 5.53 6.24
C THR A 552 15.29 5.45 5.33
N GLU A 553 15.43 4.84 4.16
CA GLU A 553 14.32 4.51 3.26
C GLU A 553 14.43 3.06 2.76
N LEU A 554 13.32 2.33 2.82
CA LEU A 554 13.20 1.02 2.19
C LEU A 554 12.85 1.22 0.70
N ILE A 555 13.73 0.78 -0.19
CA ILE A 555 13.41 0.70 -1.62
C ILE A 555 12.37 -0.40 -1.77
N SER A 556 11.16 -0.03 -2.19
CA SER A 556 10.03 -0.95 -2.31
C SER A 556 10.35 -2.15 -3.23
N VAL A 557 10.57 -3.31 -2.63
CA VAL A 557 10.21 -4.58 -3.24
C VAL A 557 8.71 -4.72 -3.00
N LYS A 558 7.93 -4.70 -4.09
CA LYS A 558 6.45 -4.68 -4.05
C LYS A 558 5.90 -5.82 -3.18
N LYS A 559 5.41 -5.48 -1.99
CA LYS A 559 4.37 -6.21 -1.27
C LYS A 559 3.71 -5.31 -0.21
N GLU A 560 2.38 -5.28 -0.25
CA GLU A 560 1.51 -4.80 0.82
C GLU A 560 0.88 -6.00 1.56
N PRO A 561 0.80 -5.92 2.88
CA PRO A 561 -0.41 -6.19 3.66
C PRO A 561 -0.61 -5.09 4.74
N GLY A 562 -1.76 -4.81 5.35
CA GLY A 562 -2.94 -5.61 5.67
C GLY A 562 -2.98 -5.84 7.19
N PHE A 563 -3.93 -5.22 7.93
CA PHE A 563 -4.83 -5.85 8.95
C PHE A 563 -5.44 -4.88 10.02
N ARG A 564 -6.77 -4.65 9.94
CA ARG A 564 -7.90 -4.90 10.88
C ARG A 564 -7.73 -4.92 12.44
N LEU A 565 -8.68 -4.33 13.19
CA LEU A 565 -9.58 -4.96 14.23
C LEU A 565 -10.48 -3.93 14.97
N GLN A 566 -11.82 -4.05 14.85
CA GLN A 566 -12.89 -4.25 15.89
C GLN A 566 -13.10 -3.12 16.92
N GLN A 567 -14.32 -2.60 17.19
CA GLN A 567 -15.29 -3.26 18.07
C GLN A 567 -16.70 -2.59 18.17
N THR A 568 -17.69 -3.44 18.46
CA THR A 568 -18.86 -3.26 19.38
C THR A 568 -20.14 -2.50 19.01
N SER A 569 -21.20 -2.95 19.70
CA SER A 569 -22.63 -2.89 19.38
C SER A 569 -23.40 -1.80 20.14
N ARG A 570 -24.23 -1.07 19.38
CA ARG A 570 -25.43 -0.24 19.65
C ARG A 570 -25.98 -0.05 21.07
N LEU A 571 -26.35 1.21 21.35
CA LEU A 571 -27.65 1.64 21.88
C LEU A 571 -28.15 2.91 21.14
N LYS A 572 -29.46 2.99 20.84
CA LYS A 572 -30.13 4.09 20.10
C LYS A 572 -30.42 5.30 21.00
N PRO A 573 -30.24 6.56 20.54
CA PRO A 573 -30.88 7.73 21.17
C PRO A 573 -32.06 8.31 20.35
N LYS A 574 -33.01 8.87 21.11
CA LYS A 574 -34.21 9.60 20.70
C LYS A 574 -33.90 10.88 19.91
N GLU A 575 -34.78 11.21 18.96
CA GLU A 575 -34.72 12.44 18.16
C GLU A 575 -34.88 13.71 19.00
N LEU A 576 -33.97 14.66 18.80
CA LEU A 576 -33.99 16.04 19.27
C LEU A 576 -34.24 16.99 18.09
N SER A 577 -34.80 18.17 18.38
CA SER A 577 -35.14 19.22 17.42
C SER A 577 -33.95 19.69 16.58
N ILE A 578 -34.22 19.96 15.29
CA ILE A 578 -33.27 20.31 14.22
C ILE A 578 -32.29 21.45 14.59
N GLN A 579 -32.72 22.43 15.39
CA GLN A 579 -31.89 23.60 15.73
C GLN A 579 -30.70 23.25 16.64
N ALA A 580 -30.91 22.45 17.69
CA ALA A 580 -29.86 22.04 18.63
C ALA A 580 -28.79 21.15 17.98
N ARG A 581 -29.13 20.48 16.87
CA ARG A 581 -28.22 19.61 16.12
C ARG A 581 -27.25 20.42 15.24
N ALA A 582 -27.70 21.56 14.71
CA ALA A 582 -26.89 22.48 13.93
C ALA A 582 -25.85 23.21 14.81
N ASP A 583 -26.25 23.64 16.00
CA ASP A 583 -25.36 24.32 16.95
C ASP A 583 -24.25 23.37 17.45
N LEU A 584 -24.59 22.12 17.79
CA LEU A 584 -23.62 21.12 18.22
C LEU A 584 -22.64 20.71 17.10
N ARG A 585 -23.11 20.54 15.85
CA ARG A 585 -22.24 20.23 14.70
C ARG A 585 -21.20 21.34 14.51
N THR A 586 -21.62 22.60 14.62
CA THR A 586 -20.74 23.76 14.49
C THR A 586 -19.65 23.76 15.56
N SER A 587 -20.00 23.44 16.82
CA SER A 587 -19.02 23.32 17.90
C SER A 587 -18.05 22.14 17.71
N VAL A 588 -18.52 21.02 17.14
CA VAL A 588 -17.66 19.87 16.81
C VAL A 588 -16.68 20.20 15.68
N VAL A 589 -17.11 20.90 14.64
CA VAL A 589 -16.24 21.38 13.56
C VAL A 589 -15.17 22.32 14.09
N GLN A 590 -15.55 23.29 14.93
CA GLN A 590 -14.60 24.22 15.56
C GLN A 590 -13.60 23.50 16.48
N TRP A 591 -14.05 22.49 17.21
CA TRP A 591 -13.16 21.63 18.00
C TRP A 591 -12.17 20.87 17.11
N LEU A 592 -12.63 20.24 16.02
CA LEU A 592 -11.77 19.54 15.08
C LEU A 592 -10.77 20.49 14.41
N GLN A 593 -11.19 21.69 13.99
CA GLN A 593 -10.29 22.73 13.47
C GLN A 593 -9.24 23.14 14.50
N LYS A 594 -9.61 23.27 15.77
CA LYS A 594 -8.66 23.59 16.85
C LYS A 594 -7.67 22.46 17.09
N VAL A 595 -8.11 21.21 17.13
CA VAL A 595 -7.25 20.02 17.31
C VAL A 595 -6.31 19.88 16.12
N ILE A 596 -6.84 19.90 14.90
CA ILE A 596 -6.07 19.75 13.66
C ILE A 596 -5.13 20.94 13.45
N GLY A 597 -5.58 22.16 13.75
CA GLY A 597 -4.77 23.38 13.65
C GLY A 597 -3.62 23.39 14.65
N ALA A 598 -3.87 22.96 15.88
CA ALA A 598 -2.82 22.80 16.88
C ALA A 598 -1.79 21.72 16.48
N GLU A 599 -2.24 20.60 15.91
CA GLU A 599 -1.33 19.53 15.48
C GLU A 599 -0.48 19.93 14.26
N LEU A 600 -1.08 20.63 13.29
CA LEU A 600 -0.44 21.05 12.05
C LEU A 600 0.23 22.43 12.11
N LYS A 601 0.13 23.12 13.25
CA LYS A 601 0.56 24.53 13.43
C LYS A 601 -0.06 25.48 12.38
N LEU A 602 -1.29 25.19 11.97
CA LEU A 602 -2.08 26.03 11.07
C LEU A 602 -3.05 26.87 11.88
N ARG A 603 -3.24 28.13 11.49
CA ARG A 603 -4.31 28.94 12.07
C ARG A 603 -5.66 28.41 11.61
N ILE A 604 -6.71 28.57 12.41
CA ILE A 604 -8.05 28.06 12.09
C ILE A 604 -8.53 28.61 10.74
N GLU A 605 -8.17 29.84 10.37
CA GLU A 605 -8.54 30.45 9.09
C GLU A 605 -7.80 29.84 7.88
N GLN A 606 -6.80 28.99 8.11
CA GLN A 606 -6.08 28.24 7.08
C GLN A 606 -6.61 26.81 6.90
N LEU A 607 -7.55 26.40 7.77
CA LEU A 607 -8.22 25.11 7.71
C LEU A 607 -9.59 25.28 7.04
N ASP A 608 -9.75 24.58 5.94
CA ASP A 608 -10.94 24.50 5.13
C ASP A 608 -11.62 23.18 5.50
N GLU A 609 -12.92 23.25 5.76
CA GLU A 609 -13.69 22.13 6.29
C GLU A 609 -13.79 20.96 5.31
N ASP A 610 -13.70 21.25 4.01
CA ASP A 610 -13.88 20.28 2.92
C ASP A 610 -12.56 19.89 2.24
N LYS A 611 -11.43 20.44 2.72
CA LYS A 611 -10.11 20.12 2.17
C LYS A 611 -9.56 18.83 2.81
N PRO A 612 -9.04 17.89 2.01
CA PRO A 612 -8.48 16.64 2.50
C PRO A 612 -7.27 16.82 3.44
N PHE A 613 -7.18 15.98 4.48
CA PHE A 613 -6.09 16.01 5.46
C PHE A 613 -4.68 15.88 4.86
N ASP A 614 -4.50 15.06 3.82
CA ASP A 614 -3.19 14.84 3.17
C ASP A 614 -2.66 16.10 2.47
N GLU A 615 -3.55 17.00 2.02
CA GLU A 615 -3.16 18.29 1.46
C GLU A 615 -2.67 19.29 2.52
N TYR A 616 -2.91 19.02 3.80
CA TYR A 616 -2.31 19.75 4.91
C TYR A 616 -1.00 19.14 5.41
N GLY A 617 -0.49 18.11 4.72
CA GLY A 617 0.73 17.41 5.13
C GLY A 617 0.53 16.44 6.30
N VAL A 618 -0.71 16.01 6.55
CA VAL A 618 -1.02 14.99 7.55
C VAL A 618 -0.49 13.63 7.06
N ASP A 619 0.57 13.14 7.70
CA ASP A 619 1.16 11.81 7.46
C ASP A 619 0.70 10.78 8.51
N SER A 620 1.14 9.53 8.39
CA SER A 620 0.73 8.45 9.32
C SER A 620 1.09 8.71 10.79
N ILE A 621 2.06 9.58 11.07
CA ILE A 621 2.47 9.95 12.44
C ILE A 621 1.50 11.01 12.97
N ILE A 622 1.21 12.04 12.17
CA ILE A 622 0.21 13.06 12.50
C ILE A 622 -1.18 12.42 12.63
N LEU A 623 -1.51 11.42 11.82
CA LEU A 623 -2.76 10.64 11.94
C LEU A 623 -2.85 9.88 13.26
N ALA A 624 -1.79 9.19 13.66
CA ALA A 624 -1.75 8.49 14.94
C ALA A 624 -1.88 9.48 16.12
N GLN A 625 -1.26 10.66 15.98
CA GLN A 625 -1.34 11.72 16.98
C GLN A 625 -2.73 12.35 17.07
N LEU A 626 -3.33 12.72 15.93
CA LEU A 626 -4.71 13.22 15.86
C LEU A 626 -5.69 12.18 16.41
N THR A 627 -5.47 10.89 16.11
CA THR A 627 -6.27 9.78 16.67
C THR A 627 -6.21 9.77 18.18
N GLN A 628 -5.01 9.89 18.76
CA GLN A 628 -4.82 9.91 20.22
C GLN A 628 -5.43 11.16 20.87
N THR A 629 -5.24 12.34 20.28
CA THR A 629 -5.82 13.59 20.80
C THR A 629 -7.35 13.57 20.74
N MET A 630 -7.93 13.01 19.68
CA MET A 630 -9.39 12.85 19.56
C MET A 630 -9.94 11.73 20.46
N GLN A 631 -9.13 10.71 20.77
CA GLN A 631 -9.48 9.62 21.69
C GLN A 631 -9.82 10.11 23.09
N GLU A 632 -9.21 11.21 23.54
CA GLU A 632 -9.44 11.79 24.87
C GLU A 632 -10.85 12.39 25.03
N MET A 633 -11.53 12.68 23.91
CA MET A 633 -12.85 13.33 23.90
C MET A 633 -14.03 12.36 23.73
N VAL A 634 -13.76 11.07 23.52
CA VAL A 634 -14.81 10.04 23.29
C VAL A 634 -14.54 8.75 24.06
N SER A 635 -15.60 8.03 24.39
CA SER A 635 -15.54 6.88 25.31
C SER A 635 -15.02 5.57 24.67
N ASN A 636 -15.01 5.45 23.33
CA ASN A 636 -14.59 4.24 22.60
C ASN A 636 -13.33 4.47 21.75
N THR A 637 -12.62 3.38 21.41
CA THR A 637 -11.37 3.42 20.64
C THR A 637 -11.58 3.94 19.21
N ILE A 638 -10.93 5.04 18.86
CA ILE A 638 -10.76 5.56 17.51
C ILE A 638 -9.50 4.92 16.90
N THR A 639 -9.59 4.45 15.67
CA THR A 639 -8.44 3.91 14.92
C THR A 639 -7.94 4.92 13.89
N PRO A 640 -6.63 4.94 13.57
CA PRO A 640 -6.09 5.84 12.53
C PRO A 640 -6.71 5.65 11.14
N SER A 641 -7.37 4.51 10.88
CA SER A 641 -8.13 4.26 9.66
C SER A 641 -9.30 5.23 9.47
N LEU A 642 -9.79 5.84 10.55
CA LEU A 642 -10.91 6.77 10.51
C LEU A 642 -10.63 7.98 9.61
N PHE A 643 -9.40 8.49 9.61
CA PHE A 643 -8.99 9.61 8.74
C PHE A 643 -8.83 9.22 7.27
N LEU A 644 -8.77 7.92 6.97
CA LEU A 644 -8.82 7.40 5.59
C LEU A 644 -10.27 7.27 5.09
N GLU A 645 -11.18 6.95 6.01
CA GLU A 645 -12.63 6.80 5.79
C GLU A 645 -13.34 8.17 5.71
N TYR A 646 -12.93 9.14 6.55
CA TYR A 646 -13.46 10.49 6.64
C TYR A 646 -12.32 11.50 6.47
N ARG A 647 -12.10 11.96 5.24
CA ARG A 647 -10.87 12.66 4.83
C ARG A 647 -10.85 14.16 5.09
N THR A 648 -11.98 14.74 5.51
CA THR A 648 -12.15 16.19 5.70
C THR A 648 -12.68 16.49 7.09
N ILE A 649 -12.51 17.73 7.58
CA ILE A 649 -13.04 18.14 8.88
C ILE A 649 -14.57 17.97 8.90
N SER A 650 -15.24 18.32 7.80
CA SER A 650 -16.70 18.19 7.65
C SER A 650 -17.17 16.75 7.76
N THR A 651 -16.56 15.82 7.02
CA THR A 651 -16.94 14.40 7.04
C THR A 651 -16.59 13.72 8.36
N LEU A 652 -15.49 14.13 8.98
CA LEU A 652 -15.08 13.66 10.31
C LEU A 652 -16.03 14.18 11.38
N ALA A 653 -16.45 15.46 11.32
CA ALA A 653 -17.46 16.03 12.20
C ALA A 653 -18.80 15.28 12.10
N ASP A 654 -19.23 14.92 10.89
CA ASP A 654 -20.46 14.15 10.69
C ASP A 654 -20.36 12.73 11.27
N TYR A 655 -19.19 12.10 11.18
CA TYR A 655 -18.92 10.82 11.86
C TYR A 655 -19.00 10.96 13.38
N PHE A 656 -18.38 11.99 13.95
CA PHE A 656 -18.41 12.27 15.39
C PHE A 656 -19.83 12.59 15.88
N MET A 657 -20.59 13.36 15.11
CA MET A 657 -22.01 13.64 15.35
C MET A 657 -22.88 12.38 15.27
N SER A 658 -22.55 11.43 14.41
CA SER A 658 -23.33 10.20 14.22
C SER A 658 -23.04 9.12 15.26
N ASN A 659 -21.80 9.06 15.77
CA ASN A 659 -21.32 7.97 16.61
C ASN A 659 -21.01 8.36 18.06
N TYR A 660 -20.77 9.64 18.34
CA TYR A 660 -20.30 10.14 19.66
C TYR A 660 -21.04 11.38 20.16
N GLN A 661 -22.26 11.63 19.67
CA GLN A 661 -23.03 12.85 19.95
C GLN A 661 -23.16 13.17 21.46
N GLU A 662 -23.38 12.16 22.30
CA GLU A 662 -23.56 12.33 23.76
C GLU A 662 -22.25 12.63 24.49
N ASP A 663 -21.14 11.97 24.10
CA ASP A 663 -19.81 12.20 24.66
C ASP A 663 -19.34 13.62 24.36
N LEU A 664 -19.54 14.06 23.11
CA LEU A 664 -19.16 15.39 22.64
C LEU A 664 -19.99 16.49 23.30
N ARG A 665 -21.28 16.26 23.54
CA ARG A 665 -22.14 17.22 24.25
C ARG A 665 -21.67 17.47 25.67
N LYS A 666 -21.20 16.43 26.36
CA LYS A 666 -20.65 16.52 27.72
C LYS A 666 -19.29 17.20 27.76
N ASN A 667 -18.42 16.92 26.79
CA ASN A 667 -17.02 17.37 26.80
C ASN A 667 -16.79 18.73 26.11
N ILE A 668 -17.69 19.17 25.22
CA ILE A 668 -17.62 20.48 24.52
C ILE A 668 -18.30 21.61 25.33
N GLY A 669 -18.97 21.29 26.45
CA GLY A 669 -19.39 22.30 27.44
C GLY A 669 -20.67 23.06 27.10
N LEU A 670 -21.66 22.41 26.47
CA LEU A 670 -23.02 22.96 26.36
C LEU A 670 -23.84 22.56 27.61
N GLU A 671 -23.56 23.20 28.75
CA GLU A 671 -24.46 23.13 29.90
C GLU A 671 -25.77 23.86 29.58
N THR A 672 -26.87 23.15 29.83
CA THR A 672 -28.23 23.68 29.76
C THR A 672 -28.47 24.61 30.94
N ASP A 673 -28.38 25.92 30.74
CA ASP A 673 -28.96 26.86 31.68
C ASP A 673 -30.47 26.96 31.45
N SER A 674 -31.17 26.64 32.54
CA SER A 674 -32.61 26.67 32.70
C SER A 674 -33.20 28.07 32.46
N VAL A 675 -34.05 28.21 31.44
CA VAL A 675 -35.14 29.20 31.46
C VAL A 675 -36.45 28.49 31.18
N ARG A 676 -36.88 27.73 32.20
CA ARG A 676 -38.26 27.29 32.35
C ARG A 676 -38.86 28.10 33.50
N ASP A 677 -38.99 29.40 33.29
CA ASP A 677 -39.85 30.34 34.03
C ASP A 677 -39.69 31.72 33.39
N ASN A 678 -40.65 32.12 32.53
CA ASN A 678 -41.05 33.53 32.24
C ASN A 678 -41.80 33.78 30.91
N TYR A 679 -42.37 32.79 30.22
CA TYR A 679 -43.26 33.05 29.06
C TYR A 679 -44.67 32.44 29.19
N LEU A 680 -45.22 32.50 30.40
CA LEU A 680 -46.67 32.45 30.65
C LEU A 680 -47.05 33.67 31.49
N LYS A 681 -47.11 34.84 30.84
CA LYS A 681 -47.53 36.19 31.25
C LYS A 681 -46.70 37.12 30.35
N GLU A 682 -47.18 37.77 29.29
CA GLU A 682 -48.39 38.56 29.12
C GLU A 682 -48.59 38.81 27.61
N ASN A 683 -49.85 38.75 27.17
CA ASN A 683 -50.49 39.60 26.16
C ASN A 683 -50.07 39.57 24.68
N ASN A 684 -51.01 39.02 23.89
CA ASN A 684 -51.66 39.62 22.71
C ASN A 684 -51.07 39.45 21.30
N ILE A 685 -51.72 38.53 20.58
CA ILE A 685 -52.08 38.49 19.14
C ILE A 685 -52.37 39.93 18.62
N PRO A 686 -52.01 40.38 17.38
CA PRO A 686 -52.49 39.69 16.18
C PRO A 686 -51.65 39.65 14.89
N ILE A 687 -52.07 38.66 14.10
CA ILE A 687 -51.86 38.41 12.67
C ILE A 687 -52.19 39.65 11.84
N ASN A 688 -51.37 39.94 10.81
CA ASN A 688 -51.85 40.62 9.60
C ASN A 688 -51.15 40.12 8.34
N ASN A 689 -51.97 39.90 7.33
CA ASN A 689 -51.68 39.37 6.00
C ASN A 689 -51.12 40.45 5.05
N GLU A 690 -50.16 40.02 4.21
CA GLU A 690 -49.96 40.40 2.80
C GLU A 690 -49.61 41.86 2.41
N PRO A 691 -49.17 42.13 1.15
CA PRO A 691 -48.29 41.38 0.24
C PRO A 691 -47.25 42.31 -0.47
N SER A 692 -46.48 41.76 -1.42
CA SER A 692 -45.71 42.44 -2.49
C SER A 692 -44.39 43.13 -2.05
N GLN A 693 -43.30 43.22 -2.82
CA GLN A 693 -43.15 43.28 -4.28
C GLN A 693 -41.64 43.19 -4.66
N SER A 694 -41.34 42.62 -5.84
CA SER A 694 -40.35 43.02 -6.87
C SER A 694 -38.99 43.66 -6.48
N VAL A 695 -37.84 43.53 -7.16
CA VAL A 695 -37.34 43.02 -8.47
C VAL A 695 -35.82 43.28 -8.39
N ASN A 696 -34.95 42.27 -8.57
CA ASN A 696 -34.16 41.97 -9.80
C ASN A 696 -32.95 42.95 -10.02
N PRO A 697 -32.04 42.74 -11.00
CA PRO A 697 -31.08 41.65 -11.26
C PRO A 697 -29.66 42.20 -11.64
N GLU A 698 -28.77 41.30 -12.12
CA GLU A 698 -27.50 41.56 -12.86
C GLU A 698 -26.24 41.82 -12.00
N LEU A 699 -25.25 40.93 -11.96
CA LEU A 699 -24.37 40.59 -13.08
C LEU A 699 -23.87 39.12 -13.08
N ARG A 700 -24.13 38.51 -14.25
CA ARG A 700 -23.55 37.35 -14.97
C ARG A 700 -22.07 37.02 -14.67
N ASP A 701 -21.68 35.75 -14.48
CA ASP A 701 -21.57 34.60 -15.41
C ASP A 701 -20.09 34.31 -15.71
N ASN A 702 -19.65 33.08 -15.45
CA ASN A 702 -18.75 32.36 -16.33
C ASN A 702 -18.81 30.86 -15.97
N GLY A 703 -19.64 30.13 -16.71
CA GLY A 703 -19.95 28.73 -16.47
C GLY A 703 -18.82 27.72 -16.70
N LYS A 704 -18.98 26.57 -16.03
CA LYS A 704 -18.89 25.19 -16.57
C LYS A 704 -19.03 24.18 -15.43
N ALA A 705 -20.26 23.72 -15.19
CA ALA A 705 -20.67 22.41 -14.67
C ALA A 705 -22.17 22.43 -14.34
N VAL A 706 -22.99 22.78 -15.34
CA VAL A 706 -24.45 22.63 -15.26
C VAL A 706 -24.75 21.35 -16.02
N TRP A 707 -25.22 20.29 -15.34
CA TRP A 707 -26.13 19.26 -15.87
C TRP A 707 -26.69 18.29 -14.80
N VAL A 708 -26.39 18.45 -13.49
CA VAL A 708 -27.05 17.63 -12.43
C VAL A 708 -27.52 18.45 -11.21
N SER A 709 -26.93 19.61 -10.93
CA SER A 709 -27.20 20.37 -9.70
C SER A 709 -28.50 21.19 -9.67
N GLN A 710 -29.23 21.31 -10.79
CA GLN A 710 -30.48 22.10 -10.86
C GLN A 710 -31.77 21.28 -10.67
N ALA A 711 -31.70 19.94 -10.70
CA ALA A 711 -32.89 19.09 -10.53
C ALA A 711 -33.18 18.73 -9.05
N VAL A 712 -32.22 18.92 -8.15
CA VAL A 712 -32.38 18.55 -6.73
C VAL A 712 -32.97 19.69 -5.89
N ALA A 713 -32.90 20.94 -6.38
CA ALA A 713 -33.40 22.11 -5.65
C ALA A 713 -34.88 22.43 -5.93
N ASN A 714 -35.46 21.91 -7.01
CA ASN A 714 -36.87 22.07 -7.32
C ASN A 714 -37.49 20.69 -7.43
N ASN A 715 -38.49 20.42 -6.60
CA ASN A 715 -39.28 19.19 -6.51
C ASN A 715 -40.14 18.95 -7.79
N GLN A 716 -39.56 19.14 -8.98
CA GLN A 716 -40.13 18.81 -10.27
C GLN A 716 -39.84 17.33 -10.58
N PRO A 717 -40.77 16.61 -11.22
CA PRO A 717 -40.53 15.23 -11.62
C PRO A 717 -39.29 15.19 -12.52
N VAL A 718 -38.27 14.44 -12.09
CA VAL A 718 -37.11 14.09 -12.93
C VAL A 718 -37.68 13.58 -14.25
N GLN A 719 -37.34 14.23 -15.38
CA GLN A 719 -37.71 13.72 -16.69
C GLN A 719 -37.24 12.28 -16.79
N THR A 720 -38.17 11.32 -16.74
CA THR A 720 -37.87 9.90 -16.88
C THR A 720 -37.04 9.71 -18.14
N LEU A 721 -35.79 9.26 -17.98
CA LEU A 721 -34.93 8.91 -19.09
C LEU A 721 -35.68 7.97 -20.02
N LYS A 722 -35.57 8.21 -21.33
CA LYS A 722 -36.18 7.31 -22.31
C LYS A 722 -35.47 5.96 -22.24
N ASP A 723 -36.25 4.93 -21.97
CA ASP A 723 -35.82 3.54 -21.86
C ASP A 723 -35.20 3.01 -23.15
N ILE A 724 -34.24 2.08 -23.01
CA ILE A 724 -33.56 1.44 -24.14
C ILE A 724 -33.88 -0.06 -24.13
N ALA A 725 -34.36 -0.57 -25.26
CA ALA A 725 -34.66 -1.98 -25.46
C ALA A 725 -33.42 -2.73 -25.99
N VAL A 726 -33.16 -3.90 -25.41
CA VAL A 726 -32.24 -4.89 -25.98
C VAL A 726 -33.03 -5.75 -26.97
N VAL A 727 -32.75 -5.61 -28.26
CA VAL A 727 -33.52 -6.25 -29.34
C VAL A 727 -32.83 -7.43 -29.99
N GLY A 728 -31.52 -7.56 -29.85
CA GLY A 728 -30.74 -8.70 -30.35
C GLY A 728 -29.52 -8.98 -29.48
N ILE A 729 -29.12 -10.24 -29.39
CA ILE A 729 -28.01 -10.72 -28.56
C ILE A 729 -27.22 -11.78 -29.34
N SER A 730 -25.89 -11.70 -29.29
CA SER A 730 -25.01 -12.82 -29.63
C SER A 730 -23.85 -12.88 -28.64
N CYS A 731 -23.40 -14.09 -28.31
CA CYS A 731 -22.17 -14.27 -27.57
C CYS A 731 -21.48 -15.58 -27.93
N ARG A 732 -20.16 -15.57 -27.73
CA ARG A 732 -19.31 -16.75 -27.73
C ARG A 732 -18.46 -16.70 -26.47
N PHE A 733 -18.82 -17.53 -25.50
CA PHE A 733 -18.16 -17.62 -24.20
C PHE A 733 -17.58 -19.04 -24.00
N PRO A 734 -16.71 -19.24 -23.01
CA PRO A 734 -16.11 -20.54 -22.73
C PRO A 734 -17.18 -21.62 -22.53
N GLY A 735 -17.07 -22.72 -23.27
CA GLY A 735 -18.05 -23.82 -23.26
C GLY A 735 -19.42 -23.47 -23.88
N ALA A 736 -19.59 -22.27 -24.43
CA ALA A 736 -20.87 -21.74 -24.89
C ALA A 736 -20.74 -20.98 -26.23
N PRO A 737 -20.88 -21.66 -27.38
CA PRO A 737 -20.68 -21.04 -28.69
C PRO A 737 -21.83 -20.11 -29.14
N THR A 738 -22.97 -20.13 -28.43
CA THR A 738 -24.16 -19.32 -28.69
C THR A 738 -24.78 -18.82 -27.38
N LYS A 739 -25.72 -17.87 -27.46
CA LYS A 739 -26.45 -17.38 -26.28
C LYS A 739 -27.34 -18.46 -25.64
N GLU A 740 -27.88 -19.38 -26.43
CA GLU A 740 -28.66 -20.53 -25.95
C GLU A 740 -27.77 -21.50 -25.17
N ALA A 741 -26.58 -21.81 -25.70
CA ALA A 741 -25.61 -22.64 -25.01
C ALA A 741 -25.08 -21.96 -23.73
N TYR A 742 -24.91 -20.63 -23.75
CA TYR A 742 -24.55 -19.86 -22.56
C TYR A 742 -25.63 -19.94 -21.49
N TRP A 743 -26.90 -19.78 -21.90
CA TRP A 743 -28.03 -19.93 -20.98
C TRP A 743 -28.14 -21.35 -20.40
N SER A 744 -27.92 -22.38 -21.22
CA SER A 744 -27.86 -23.79 -20.75
C SER A 744 -26.76 -23.97 -19.71
N LEU A 745 -25.54 -23.53 -20.03
CA LEU A 745 -24.38 -23.62 -19.13
C LEU A 745 -24.63 -22.92 -17.79
N LEU A 746 -25.23 -21.73 -17.81
CA LEU A 746 -25.59 -21.00 -16.59
C LEU A 746 -26.66 -21.73 -15.78
N THR A 747 -27.74 -22.19 -16.43
CA THR A 747 -28.89 -22.81 -15.75
C THR A 747 -28.62 -24.21 -15.22
N GLU A 748 -27.71 -24.95 -15.86
CA GLU A 748 -27.17 -26.21 -15.36
C GLU A 748 -26.16 -26.03 -14.21
N GLY A 749 -25.62 -24.82 -14.04
CA GLY A 749 -24.60 -24.55 -13.02
C GLY A 749 -23.24 -25.16 -13.35
N THR A 750 -22.88 -25.21 -14.63
CA THR A 750 -21.63 -25.81 -15.10
C THR A 750 -20.50 -24.77 -15.18
N THR A 751 -19.28 -25.18 -14.83
CA THR A 751 -18.06 -24.39 -15.07
C THR A 751 -17.35 -24.85 -16.34
N ALA A 752 -16.96 -23.90 -17.17
CA ALA A 752 -16.14 -24.07 -18.37
C ALA A 752 -14.68 -23.65 -18.14
N ILE A 753 -14.30 -23.37 -16.89
CA ILE A 753 -12.90 -23.15 -16.52
C ILE A 753 -12.17 -24.49 -16.64
N LYS A 754 -11.13 -24.54 -17.46
CA LYS A 754 -10.34 -25.75 -17.73
C LYS A 754 -8.86 -25.41 -17.93
N PRO A 755 -7.93 -26.36 -17.77
CA PRO A 755 -6.54 -26.15 -18.15
C PRO A 755 -6.41 -25.86 -19.65
N LEU A 756 -5.39 -25.08 -20.01
CA LEU A 756 -5.06 -24.72 -21.38
C LEU A 756 -4.75 -25.97 -22.21
N SER A 757 -5.28 -26.01 -23.43
CA SER A 757 -4.91 -27.01 -24.43
C SER A 757 -3.53 -26.71 -25.02
N GLU A 758 -2.67 -27.73 -25.12
CA GLU A 758 -1.31 -27.64 -25.69
C GLU A 758 -1.27 -27.07 -27.12
N LYS A 759 -2.41 -27.09 -27.83
CA LYS A 759 -2.55 -26.59 -29.21
C LYS A 759 -2.44 -25.06 -29.35
N ARG A 760 -2.54 -24.28 -28.27
CA ARG A 760 -2.51 -22.80 -28.30
C ARG A 760 -1.11 -22.24 -28.10
N TRP A 761 -0.46 -22.58 -26.98
CA TRP A 761 0.94 -22.32 -26.72
C TRP A 761 1.46 -23.35 -25.71
N SER A 762 2.73 -23.72 -25.83
CA SER A 762 3.37 -24.61 -24.86
C SER A 762 3.82 -23.82 -23.63
N SER A 763 3.62 -24.40 -22.45
CA SER A 763 4.31 -23.92 -21.25
C SER A 763 5.79 -24.31 -21.35
N LYS A 764 6.69 -23.32 -21.24
CA LYS A 764 8.14 -23.57 -21.17
C LYS A 764 8.60 -24.00 -19.77
N ASP A 765 7.74 -23.87 -18.77
CA ASP A 765 8.04 -24.00 -17.33
C ASP A 765 7.16 -25.04 -16.60
N ASN A 766 6.51 -25.95 -17.34
CA ASN A 766 5.53 -26.93 -16.83
C ASN A 766 4.38 -26.32 -16.00
N ARG A 767 4.10 -25.03 -16.12
CA ARG A 767 2.94 -24.38 -15.48
C ARG A 767 1.66 -24.74 -16.22
N VAL A 768 0.66 -25.17 -15.46
CA VAL A 768 -0.70 -25.37 -15.97
C VAL A 768 -1.43 -24.03 -15.95
N TYR A 769 -1.78 -23.51 -17.13
CA TYR A 769 -2.59 -22.31 -17.26
C TYR A 769 -4.06 -22.68 -17.19
N TYR A 770 -4.77 -22.24 -16.14
CA TYR A 770 -6.23 -22.36 -16.09
C TYR A 770 -6.89 -21.14 -16.70
N GLY A 771 -8.02 -21.35 -17.36
CA GLY A 771 -8.81 -20.26 -17.90
C GLY A 771 -10.15 -20.70 -18.47
N GLY A 772 -11.02 -19.72 -18.71
CA GLY A 772 -12.16 -19.89 -19.60
C GLY A 772 -11.74 -19.68 -21.04
N TRP A 773 -11.71 -20.75 -21.84
CA TRP A 773 -11.19 -20.71 -23.21
C TRP A 773 -12.30 -20.72 -24.25
N VAL A 774 -12.21 -19.81 -25.23
CA VAL A 774 -13.07 -19.81 -26.41
C VAL A 774 -12.48 -20.75 -27.47
N ASP A 775 -13.26 -21.72 -27.92
CA ASP A 775 -12.86 -22.60 -29.01
C ASP A 775 -12.99 -21.88 -30.37
N ASP A 776 -12.23 -22.35 -31.37
CA ASP A 776 -12.30 -21.87 -32.76
C ASP A 776 -12.10 -20.34 -32.93
N PHE A 777 -11.30 -19.72 -32.07
CA PHE A 777 -10.95 -18.29 -32.12
C PHE A 777 -10.13 -17.89 -33.37
N ASP A 778 -9.52 -18.88 -34.03
CA ASP A 778 -8.70 -18.73 -35.24
C ASP A 778 -9.46 -19.08 -36.53
N LEU A 779 -10.76 -19.37 -36.46
CA LEU A 779 -11.62 -19.60 -37.63
C LEU A 779 -12.32 -18.31 -38.07
N PHE A 780 -12.34 -18.05 -39.37
CA PHE A 780 -13.02 -16.89 -39.97
C PHE A 780 -13.39 -17.13 -41.43
N ASP A 781 -14.48 -16.54 -41.92
CA ASP A 781 -14.85 -16.55 -43.35
C ASP A 781 -14.56 -15.19 -44.01
N PRO A 782 -13.35 -14.99 -44.58
CA PRO A 782 -12.98 -13.72 -45.20
C PRO A 782 -13.83 -13.40 -46.43
N LYS A 783 -14.31 -14.44 -47.15
CA LYS A 783 -15.05 -14.29 -48.40
C LYS A 783 -16.44 -13.74 -48.13
N PHE A 784 -17.13 -14.24 -47.09
CA PHE A 784 -18.41 -13.68 -46.67
C PHE A 784 -18.30 -12.19 -46.32
N PHE A 785 -17.23 -11.81 -45.61
CA PHE A 785 -17.02 -10.43 -45.17
C PHE A 785 -16.37 -9.51 -46.22
N ASN A 786 -16.15 -9.96 -47.45
CA ASN A 786 -15.42 -9.23 -48.49
C ASN A 786 -14.05 -8.71 -48.01
N ILE A 787 -13.30 -9.57 -47.33
CA ILE A 787 -11.93 -9.31 -46.85
C ILE A 787 -10.97 -10.21 -47.63
N ASN A 788 -9.84 -9.66 -48.07
CA ASN A 788 -8.81 -10.45 -48.74
C ASN A 788 -8.21 -11.48 -47.76
N GLU A 789 -7.88 -12.70 -48.20
CA GLU A 789 -7.34 -13.73 -47.30
C GLU A 789 -6.02 -13.31 -46.63
N ASN A 790 -5.17 -12.58 -47.34
CA ASN A 790 -3.92 -12.05 -46.78
C ASN A 790 -4.20 -10.98 -45.72
N ASP A 791 -5.20 -10.11 -45.93
CA ASP A 791 -5.63 -9.14 -44.92
C ASP A 791 -6.22 -9.86 -43.69
N ALA A 792 -7.07 -10.87 -43.91
CA ALA A 792 -7.65 -11.68 -42.83
C ALA A 792 -6.60 -12.45 -42.02
N SER A 793 -5.46 -12.80 -42.62
CA SER A 793 -4.35 -13.49 -41.96
C SER A 793 -3.59 -12.62 -40.96
N ILE A 794 -3.55 -11.30 -41.20
CA ILE A 794 -2.84 -10.34 -40.32
C ILE A 794 -3.77 -9.66 -39.31
N MET A 795 -5.08 -9.67 -39.55
CA MET A 795 -6.08 -9.12 -38.63
C MET A 795 -6.02 -9.79 -37.26
N ASP A 796 -6.17 -8.98 -36.20
CA ASP A 796 -6.39 -9.48 -34.84
C ASP A 796 -7.58 -10.48 -34.83
N PRO A 797 -7.42 -11.71 -34.28
CA PRO A 797 -8.52 -12.64 -34.04
C PRO A 797 -9.77 -12.00 -33.42
N GLN A 798 -9.58 -11.03 -32.54
CA GLN A 798 -10.65 -10.27 -31.90
C GLN A 798 -11.48 -9.45 -32.90
N ALA A 799 -10.85 -8.87 -33.93
CA ALA A 799 -11.54 -8.11 -34.98
C ALA A 799 -12.38 -9.01 -35.89
N ARG A 800 -11.95 -10.26 -36.08
CA ARG A 800 -12.66 -11.27 -36.87
C ARG A 800 -13.87 -11.81 -36.12
N ILE A 801 -13.67 -12.23 -34.87
CA ILE A 801 -14.73 -12.84 -34.07
C ILE A 801 -15.85 -11.82 -33.73
N ILE A 802 -15.51 -10.57 -33.40
CA ILE A 802 -16.52 -9.54 -33.09
C ILE A 802 -17.36 -9.20 -34.32
N LEU A 803 -16.79 -9.28 -35.53
CA LEU A 803 -17.50 -9.05 -36.79
C LEU A 803 -18.54 -10.17 -37.07
N GLU A 804 -18.17 -11.43 -36.82
CA GLU A 804 -19.11 -12.56 -36.90
C GLU A 804 -20.23 -12.45 -35.86
N GLU A 805 -19.90 -12.16 -34.61
CA GLU A 805 -20.90 -12.05 -33.55
C GLU A 805 -21.81 -10.82 -33.74
N SER A 806 -21.32 -9.77 -34.39
CA SER A 806 -22.13 -8.61 -34.81
C SER A 806 -23.18 -9.01 -35.84
N LEU A 807 -22.82 -9.82 -36.84
CA LEU A 807 -23.76 -10.38 -37.80
C LEU A 807 -24.86 -11.17 -37.08
N LYS A 808 -24.47 -12.09 -36.20
CA LYS A 808 -25.41 -12.94 -35.48
C LYS A 808 -26.37 -12.14 -34.59
N ALA A 809 -25.90 -11.08 -33.91
CA ALA A 809 -26.76 -10.22 -33.10
C ALA A 809 -27.79 -9.44 -33.95
N ILE A 810 -27.44 -9.05 -35.18
CA ILE A 810 -28.36 -8.41 -36.14
C ILE A 810 -29.47 -9.39 -36.56
N TYR A 811 -29.09 -10.63 -36.89
CA TYR A 811 -30.05 -11.68 -37.26
C TYR A 811 -30.93 -12.09 -36.06
N ASP A 812 -30.36 -12.14 -34.86
CA ASP A 812 -31.12 -12.38 -33.64
C ASP A 812 -32.17 -11.29 -33.37
N ALA A 813 -31.90 -10.05 -33.75
CA ALA A 813 -32.90 -8.97 -33.71
C ALA A 813 -33.98 -9.06 -34.82
N GLY A 814 -33.89 -10.07 -35.69
CA GLY A 814 -34.80 -10.32 -36.81
C GLY A 814 -34.48 -9.53 -38.08
N TYR A 815 -33.38 -8.78 -38.10
CA TYR A 815 -32.93 -8.03 -39.27
C TYR A 815 -31.96 -8.86 -40.12
N GLU A 816 -32.01 -8.66 -41.43
CA GLU A 816 -30.88 -8.99 -42.31
C GLU A 816 -29.95 -7.80 -42.39
N TYR A 817 -28.64 -8.05 -42.38
CA TYR A 817 -27.65 -6.97 -42.37
C TYR A 817 -27.77 -6.00 -43.56
N LYS A 818 -28.27 -6.48 -44.72
CA LYS A 818 -28.53 -5.63 -45.90
C LYS A 818 -29.65 -4.62 -45.67
N GLN A 819 -30.65 -4.95 -44.84
CA GLN A 819 -31.76 -4.04 -44.50
C GLN A 819 -31.27 -2.84 -43.68
N LEU A 820 -30.19 -3.02 -42.92
CA LEU A 820 -29.59 -2.01 -42.06
C LEU A 820 -28.51 -1.17 -42.75
N SER A 821 -28.18 -1.50 -44.01
CA SER A 821 -27.15 -0.80 -44.77
C SER A 821 -27.48 0.68 -44.96
N GLY A 822 -26.51 1.56 -44.73
CA GLY A 822 -26.66 3.01 -44.89
C GLY A 822 -27.38 3.72 -43.73
N GLN A 823 -27.89 2.99 -42.74
CA GLN A 823 -28.59 3.58 -41.60
C GLN A 823 -27.63 4.18 -40.56
N LYS A 824 -28.15 5.12 -39.75
CA LYS A 824 -27.42 5.76 -38.64
C LYS A 824 -27.33 4.83 -37.43
N ILE A 825 -26.52 3.78 -37.58
CA ILE A 825 -26.27 2.79 -36.53
C ILE A 825 -24.91 3.08 -35.90
N GLY A 826 -24.89 3.30 -34.59
CA GLY A 826 -23.65 3.46 -33.83
C GLY A 826 -23.02 2.11 -33.49
N VAL A 827 -21.69 2.03 -33.49
CA VAL A 827 -20.90 0.85 -33.14
C VAL A 827 -19.96 1.20 -31.98
N PHE A 828 -20.13 0.53 -30.85
CA PHE A 828 -19.36 0.80 -29.62
C PHE A 828 -18.76 -0.51 -29.10
N ILE A 829 -17.46 -0.71 -29.29
CA ILE A 829 -16.79 -1.97 -28.97
C ILE A 829 -15.81 -1.79 -27.81
N GLY A 830 -16.05 -2.50 -26.70
CA GLY A 830 -15.06 -2.67 -25.64
C GLY A 830 -13.96 -3.64 -26.08
N GLY A 831 -12.72 -3.21 -26.16
CA GLY A 831 -11.66 -4.07 -26.67
C GLY A 831 -10.28 -3.44 -26.73
N ARG A 832 -9.26 -4.29 -26.63
CA ARG A 832 -7.85 -3.93 -26.74
C ARG A 832 -7.21 -4.79 -27.81
N SER A 833 -6.69 -4.14 -28.84
CA SER A 833 -5.99 -4.84 -29.92
C SER A 833 -4.73 -5.50 -29.38
N GLN A 834 -4.49 -6.74 -29.82
CA GLN A 834 -3.25 -7.46 -29.59
C GLN A 834 -2.52 -7.57 -30.93
N PRO A 835 -1.53 -6.70 -31.21
CA PRO A 835 -0.89 -6.65 -32.52
C PRO A 835 -0.26 -7.99 -32.86
N ASN A 836 -0.47 -8.43 -34.11
CA ASN A 836 0.23 -9.58 -34.66
C ASN A 836 1.72 -9.21 -34.80
N MET A 837 2.62 -9.96 -34.16
CA MET A 837 4.05 -9.61 -34.13
C MET A 837 4.80 -10.01 -35.42
N ASN A 838 4.13 -10.66 -36.39
CA ASN A 838 4.74 -10.97 -37.68
C ASN A 838 4.75 -9.74 -38.60
N VAL A 839 5.71 -8.85 -38.35
CA VAL A 839 5.89 -7.60 -39.10
C VAL A 839 6.05 -7.86 -40.60
N ASN A 840 6.71 -8.95 -41.00
CA ASN A 840 6.88 -9.30 -42.40
C ASN A 840 5.54 -9.64 -43.08
N ALA A 841 4.70 -10.45 -42.43
CA ALA A 841 3.36 -10.75 -42.95
C ALA A 841 2.50 -9.48 -43.03
N ILE A 842 2.60 -8.58 -42.03
CA ILE A 842 1.90 -7.29 -42.03
C ILE A 842 2.34 -6.42 -43.21
N LEU A 843 3.64 -6.23 -43.42
CA LEU A 843 4.16 -5.38 -44.48
C LEU A 843 3.90 -5.92 -45.89
N GLN A 844 3.71 -7.24 -46.03
CA GLN A 844 3.38 -7.89 -47.30
C GLN A 844 1.87 -7.98 -47.55
N ALA A 845 1.03 -7.69 -46.55
CA ALA A 845 -0.41 -7.71 -46.72
C ALA A 845 -0.86 -6.54 -47.63
N PRO A 846 -1.96 -6.71 -48.39
CA PRO A 846 -2.55 -5.63 -49.19
C PRO A 846 -2.88 -4.39 -48.36
N ASN A 847 -3.34 -4.57 -47.12
CA ASN A 847 -3.71 -3.48 -46.21
C ASN A 847 -3.05 -3.68 -44.83
N PRO A 848 -1.75 -3.34 -44.68
CA PRO A 848 -0.98 -3.57 -43.45
C PRO A 848 -1.61 -2.97 -42.19
N ILE A 849 -2.30 -1.83 -42.35
CA ILE A 849 -2.96 -1.11 -41.25
C ILE A 849 -4.02 -1.96 -40.51
N LEU A 850 -4.62 -2.95 -41.18
CA LEU A 850 -5.62 -3.86 -40.59
C LEU A 850 -5.03 -4.78 -39.52
N GLY A 851 -3.73 -5.03 -39.54
CA GLY A 851 -3.03 -5.86 -38.56
C GLY A 851 -2.57 -5.12 -37.30
N ILE A 852 -2.59 -3.78 -37.31
CA ILE A 852 -2.06 -2.96 -36.20
C ILE A 852 -3.08 -1.98 -35.60
N GLY A 853 -4.08 -1.53 -36.36
CA GLY A 853 -4.98 -0.47 -35.90
C GLY A 853 -6.07 -0.97 -34.95
N GLN A 854 -6.05 -0.52 -33.70
CA GLN A 854 -7.06 -0.91 -32.70
C GLN A 854 -8.49 -0.50 -33.08
N ASN A 855 -8.65 0.62 -33.78
CA ASN A 855 -9.94 1.12 -34.27
C ASN A 855 -10.67 0.10 -35.19
N TYR A 856 -9.95 -0.85 -35.80
CA TYR A 856 -10.53 -1.86 -36.70
C TYR A 856 -11.38 -2.92 -35.99
N LEU A 857 -11.36 -3.00 -34.66
CA LEU A 857 -12.36 -3.77 -33.90
C LEU A 857 -13.78 -3.24 -34.16
N ALA A 858 -13.96 -1.92 -34.29
CA ALA A 858 -15.25 -1.28 -34.60
C ALA A 858 -15.38 -0.93 -36.09
N ALA A 859 -14.32 -0.43 -36.72
CA ALA A 859 -14.38 0.08 -38.09
C ALA A 859 -14.72 -1.01 -39.12
N ASN A 860 -14.30 -2.27 -38.90
CA ASN A 860 -14.65 -3.37 -39.81
C ASN A 860 -16.15 -3.70 -39.80
N ILE A 861 -16.80 -3.59 -38.64
CA ILE A 861 -18.26 -3.74 -38.50
C ILE A 861 -18.95 -2.65 -39.33
N SER A 862 -18.61 -1.38 -39.07
CA SER A 862 -19.19 -0.24 -39.77
C SER A 862 -18.96 -0.30 -41.27
N ARG A 863 -17.77 -0.70 -41.71
CA ARG A 863 -17.42 -0.83 -43.13
C ARG A 863 -18.19 -1.95 -43.82
N PHE A 864 -18.24 -3.14 -43.22
CA PHE A 864 -18.92 -4.28 -43.84
C PHE A 864 -20.43 -4.09 -43.92
N PHE A 865 -21.06 -3.66 -42.83
CA PHE A 865 -22.50 -3.42 -42.79
C PHE A 865 -22.92 -2.07 -43.37
N ASN A 866 -21.95 -1.20 -43.70
CA ASN A 866 -22.16 0.16 -44.20
C ASN A 866 -22.99 1.02 -43.23
N PHE A 867 -22.72 0.91 -41.93
CA PHE A 867 -23.33 1.74 -40.91
C PHE A 867 -22.77 3.17 -40.95
N LYS A 868 -23.65 4.15 -40.73
CA LYS A 868 -23.33 5.59 -40.84
C LYS A 868 -23.31 6.34 -39.51
N GLY A 869 -23.37 5.63 -38.39
CA GLY A 869 -23.24 6.22 -37.05
C GLY A 869 -21.80 6.26 -36.53
N PRO A 870 -21.58 6.72 -35.29
CA PRO A 870 -20.28 6.69 -34.63
C PRO A 870 -19.71 5.27 -34.56
N SER A 871 -18.40 5.10 -34.67
CA SER A 871 -17.72 3.80 -34.63
C SER A 871 -16.50 3.87 -33.73
N LEU A 872 -16.63 3.40 -32.49
CA LEU A 872 -15.66 3.62 -31.41
C LEU A 872 -15.18 2.33 -30.78
N VAL A 873 -13.92 2.35 -30.36
CA VAL A 873 -13.33 1.33 -29.48
C VAL A 873 -13.04 1.95 -28.13
N LEU A 874 -13.43 1.26 -27.05
CA LEU A 874 -13.33 1.73 -25.67
C LEU A 874 -12.48 0.73 -24.86
N ASP A 875 -11.65 1.25 -23.96
CA ASP A 875 -10.88 0.45 -22.99
C ASP A 875 -10.95 1.11 -21.62
N THR A 876 -11.88 0.62 -20.81
CA THR A 876 -12.02 0.92 -19.38
C THR A 876 -11.84 -0.36 -18.57
N ALA A 877 -10.91 -1.21 -19.02
CA ALA A 877 -10.67 -2.56 -18.51
C ALA A 877 -11.99 -3.35 -18.45
N CYS A 878 -12.31 -3.98 -17.32
CA CYS A 878 -13.42 -4.95 -17.20
C CYS A 878 -14.81 -4.35 -17.44
N SER A 879 -14.93 -3.02 -17.37
CA SER A 879 -16.16 -2.25 -17.58
C SER A 879 -16.39 -1.82 -19.03
N SER A 880 -15.45 -2.08 -19.95
CA SER A 880 -15.46 -1.56 -21.33
C SER A 880 -16.78 -1.79 -22.07
N GLY A 881 -17.38 -2.97 -21.93
CA GLY A 881 -18.67 -3.27 -22.53
C GLY A 881 -19.81 -2.42 -21.98
N ILE A 882 -19.87 -2.20 -20.66
CA ILE A 882 -20.92 -1.40 -20.00
C ILE A 882 -20.75 0.08 -20.30
N THR A 883 -19.51 0.59 -20.31
CA THR A 883 -19.22 1.94 -20.78
C THR A 883 -19.70 2.13 -22.22
N GLY A 884 -19.49 1.14 -23.10
CA GLY A 884 -20.05 1.14 -24.46
C GLY A 884 -21.58 1.18 -24.52
N LEU A 885 -22.27 0.53 -23.57
CA LEU A 885 -23.73 0.61 -23.45
C LEU A 885 -24.19 2.02 -23.08
N LEU A 886 -23.46 2.73 -22.21
CA LEU A 886 -23.78 4.12 -21.86
C LEU A 886 -23.70 5.03 -23.09
N PHE A 887 -22.59 5.00 -23.83
CA PHE A 887 -22.43 5.80 -25.05
C PHE A 887 -23.51 5.51 -26.09
N ALA A 888 -23.90 4.23 -26.24
CA ALA A 888 -24.98 3.82 -27.10
C ALA A 888 -26.35 4.35 -26.63
N ALA A 889 -26.67 4.19 -25.34
CA ALA A 889 -27.91 4.64 -24.75
C ALA A 889 -28.08 6.16 -24.87
N ASP A 890 -27.04 6.92 -24.58
CA ASP A 890 -27.07 8.39 -24.69
C ASP A 890 -27.18 8.84 -26.14
N SER A 891 -26.47 8.19 -27.06
CA SER A 891 -26.59 8.49 -28.50
C SER A 891 -27.99 8.19 -29.04
N LEU A 892 -28.63 7.11 -28.56
CA LEU A 892 -30.01 6.76 -28.88
C LEU A 892 -31.00 7.78 -28.28
N ARG A 893 -30.85 8.13 -27.00
CA ARG A 893 -31.73 9.11 -26.31
C ARG A 893 -31.72 10.47 -26.98
N GLU A 894 -30.53 10.93 -27.36
CA GLU A 894 -30.30 12.19 -28.08
C GLU A 894 -30.65 12.12 -29.58
N LYS A 895 -31.13 10.97 -30.06
CA LYS A 895 -31.48 10.73 -31.47
C LYS A 895 -30.33 11.03 -32.44
N ARG A 896 -29.08 10.89 -32.00
CA ARG A 896 -27.88 10.95 -32.85
C ARG A 896 -27.75 9.71 -33.74
N ILE A 897 -28.30 8.60 -33.26
CA ILE A 897 -28.42 7.31 -33.95
C ILE A 897 -29.82 6.73 -33.74
N ASP A 898 -30.22 5.81 -34.59
CA ASP A 898 -31.53 5.13 -34.53
C ASP A 898 -31.45 3.72 -33.96
N MET A 899 -30.27 3.12 -34.06
CA MET A 899 -29.94 1.82 -33.52
C MET A 899 -28.49 1.84 -33.06
N ALA A 900 -28.12 1.00 -32.10
CA ALA A 900 -26.74 0.86 -31.67
C ALA A 900 -26.36 -0.60 -31.56
N LEU A 901 -25.17 -0.93 -32.05
CA LEU A 901 -24.51 -2.21 -31.83
C LEU A 901 -23.41 -2.00 -30.80
N THR A 902 -23.55 -2.62 -29.64
CA THR A 902 -22.56 -2.57 -28.57
C THR A 902 -21.99 -3.95 -28.36
N GLY A 903 -20.66 -4.06 -28.31
CA GLY A 903 -19.98 -5.33 -28.10
C GLY A 903 -18.78 -5.20 -27.19
N ALA A 904 -18.26 -6.33 -26.73
CA ALA A 904 -16.99 -6.41 -26.03
C ALA A 904 -16.28 -7.72 -26.35
N VAL A 905 -14.95 -7.68 -26.51
CA VAL A 905 -14.14 -8.84 -26.87
C VAL A 905 -12.82 -8.85 -26.11
N ASN A 906 -12.42 -10.05 -25.66
CA ASN A 906 -11.10 -10.35 -25.14
C ASN A 906 -10.71 -11.79 -25.52
N ILE A 907 -9.65 -11.96 -26.31
CA ILE A 907 -9.07 -13.28 -26.63
C ILE A 907 -7.59 -13.26 -26.22
N LEU A 908 -7.11 -14.30 -25.54
CA LEU A 908 -5.74 -14.43 -25.08
C LEU A 908 -4.90 -15.14 -26.14
N LEU A 909 -3.95 -14.43 -26.74
CA LEU A 909 -3.12 -14.96 -27.82
C LEU A 909 -1.75 -15.45 -27.34
N SER A 910 -1.40 -15.22 -26.07
CA SER A 910 -0.12 -15.57 -25.47
C SER A 910 -0.25 -15.71 -23.94
N PRO A 911 0.72 -16.33 -23.24
CA PRO A 911 0.71 -16.43 -21.77
C PRO A 911 0.94 -15.08 -21.06
N TYR A 912 1.14 -13.98 -21.79
CA TYR A 912 1.47 -12.67 -21.21
C TYR A 912 0.46 -12.21 -20.16
N ALA A 913 -0.85 -12.37 -20.42
CA ALA A 913 -1.88 -11.99 -19.45
C ALA A 913 -1.78 -12.82 -18.16
N HIS A 914 -1.60 -14.15 -18.26
CA HIS A 914 -1.36 -15.01 -17.10
C HIS A 914 -0.11 -14.59 -16.34
N HIS A 915 1.00 -14.29 -17.03
CA HIS A 915 2.23 -13.83 -16.39
C HIS A 915 2.05 -12.47 -15.68
N MET A 916 1.36 -11.53 -16.31
CA MET A 916 1.09 -10.21 -15.74
C MET A 916 0.20 -10.29 -14.49
N PHE A 917 -0.88 -11.08 -14.54
CA PHE A 917 -1.76 -11.26 -13.37
C PHE A 917 -1.08 -12.11 -12.29
N ALA A 918 -0.25 -13.10 -12.65
CA ALA A 918 0.57 -13.85 -11.69
C ALA A 918 1.56 -12.93 -10.95
N ALA A 919 2.19 -11.98 -11.65
CA ALA A 919 3.10 -11.00 -11.05
C ALA A 919 2.42 -10.06 -10.04
N ARG A 920 1.08 -9.97 -10.06
CA ARG A 920 0.28 -9.25 -9.05
C ARG A 920 -0.19 -10.14 -7.90
N ASN A 921 0.11 -11.44 -7.90
CA ASN A 921 -0.37 -12.43 -6.93
C ASN A 921 -1.90 -12.47 -6.79
N ILE A 922 -2.63 -12.23 -7.89
CA ILE A 922 -4.11 -12.23 -7.90
C ILE A 922 -4.72 -13.43 -8.62
N LEU A 923 -3.92 -14.31 -9.25
CA LEU A 923 -4.44 -15.51 -9.90
C LEU A 923 -4.68 -16.65 -8.92
N SER A 924 -5.78 -17.36 -9.11
CA SER A 924 -6.04 -18.65 -8.48
C SER A 924 -5.02 -19.70 -8.93
N LYS A 925 -4.51 -20.48 -7.97
CA LYS A 925 -3.48 -21.49 -8.21
C LYS A 925 -4.02 -22.77 -8.86
N ASN A 926 -5.27 -23.13 -8.55
CA ASN A 926 -5.84 -24.43 -8.88
C ASN A 926 -6.94 -24.35 -9.95
N GLY A 927 -7.14 -23.17 -10.56
CA GLY A 927 -8.20 -22.97 -11.55
C GLY A 927 -9.61 -22.89 -10.97
N GLU A 928 -9.75 -22.81 -9.65
CA GLU A 928 -11.02 -22.56 -9.00
C GLU A 928 -11.27 -21.06 -8.85
N PHE A 929 -12.50 -20.60 -9.08
CA PHE A 929 -12.88 -19.20 -8.93
C PHE A 929 -14.09 -19.09 -8.00
N HIS A 930 -13.87 -18.63 -6.78
CA HIS A 930 -14.91 -18.47 -5.77
C HIS A 930 -15.07 -17.02 -5.32
N ILE A 931 -16.31 -16.56 -5.19
CA ILE A 931 -16.69 -15.21 -4.74
C ILE A 931 -17.54 -15.31 -3.46
N PHE A 932 -17.32 -14.42 -2.50
CA PHE A 932 -17.99 -14.42 -1.17
C PHE A 932 -17.85 -15.73 -0.38
N ASP A 933 -16.89 -16.58 -0.74
CA ASP A 933 -16.68 -17.92 -0.17
C ASP A 933 -15.37 -17.95 0.61
N LYS A 934 -15.25 -18.79 1.65
CA LYS A 934 -13.97 -18.99 2.35
C LYS A 934 -12.87 -19.56 1.45
N ARG A 935 -13.25 -20.21 0.35
CA ARG A 935 -12.33 -20.71 -0.69
C ARG A 935 -11.89 -19.64 -1.68
N SER A 936 -12.33 -18.39 -1.55
CA SER A 936 -11.84 -17.28 -2.38
C SER A 936 -10.32 -17.16 -2.27
N GLY A 937 -9.63 -17.27 -3.41
CA GLY A 937 -8.18 -17.42 -3.47
C GLY A 937 -7.52 -16.80 -4.70
N GLY A 938 -8.23 -15.92 -5.40
CA GLY A 938 -7.77 -15.26 -6.63
C GLY A 938 -8.67 -15.51 -7.84
N GLU A 939 -8.39 -14.77 -8.91
CA GLU A 939 -9.11 -14.79 -10.17
C GLU A 939 -8.61 -15.91 -11.09
N VAL A 940 -9.50 -16.42 -11.93
CA VAL A 940 -9.12 -17.22 -13.10
C VAL A 940 -9.46 -16.42 -14.33
N ILE A 941 -8.49 -16.08 -15.18
CA ILE A 941 -8.75 -15.26 -16.37
C ILE A 941 -9.44 -16.07 -17.47
N GLY A 942 -10.16 -15.38 -18.34
CA GLY A 942 -10.90 -16.00 -19.43
C GLY A 942 -10.99 -15.14 -20.67
N GLU A 943 -11.62 -15.71 -21.68
CA GLU A 943 -11.83 -15.14 -23.00
C GLU A 943 -13.31 -15.05 -23.31
N GLY A 944 -13.71 -14.12 -24.16
CA GLY A 944 -15.08 -14.06 -24.59
C GLY A 944 -15.39 -12.93 -25.52
N VAL A 945 -16.53 -13.07 -26.18
CA VAL A 945 -17.15 -12.01 -26.97
C VAL A 945 -18.64 -11.97 -26.72
N GLY A 946 -19.16 -10.78 -26.49
CA GLY A 946 -20.60 -10.51 -26.41
C GLY A 946 -20.96 -9.32 -27.30
N VAL A 947 -22.14 -9.36 -27.90
CA VAL A 947 -22.70 -8.28 -28.73
C VAL A 947 -24.19 -8.17 -28.46
N VAL A 948 -24.67 -6.93 -28.32
CA VAL A 948 -26.09 -6.60 -28.20
C VAL A 948 -26.48 -5.51 -29.18
N LEU A 949 -27.70 -5.61 -29.70
CA LEU A 949 -28.32 -4.60 -30.54
C LEU A 949 -29.39 -3.86 -29.74
N LEU A 950 -29.34 -2.53 -29.79
CA LEU A 950 -30.13 -1.65 -28.94
C LEU A 950 -30.97 -0.68 -29.77
N LYS A 951 -32.18 -0.38 -29.29
CA LYS A 951 -33.06 0.68 -29.79
C LYS A 951 -33.68 1.44 -28.64
N ARG A 952 -34.18 2.65 -28.90
CA ARG A 952 -35.12 3.30 -27.98
C ARG A 952 -36.33 2.39 -27.80
N LEU A 953 -36.82 2.21 -26.57
CA LEU A 953 -37.93 1.29 -26.28
C LEU A 953 -39.18 1.62 -27.11
N GLY A 954 -39.53 2.90 -27.21
CA GLY A 954 -40.69 3.33 -28.00
C GLY A 954 -40.57 2.97 -29.49
N ASP A 955 -39.37 3.07 -30.07
CA ASP A 955 -39.15 2.70 -31.48
C ASP A 955 -39.12 1.18 -31.65
N ALA A 956 -38.61 0.43 -30.67
CA ALA A 956 -38.65 -1.02 -30.68
C ALA A 956 -40.10 -1.56 -30.61
N ILE A 957 -40.94 -0.96 -29.77
CA ILE A 957 -42.37 -1.29 -29.67
C ILE A 957 -43.07 -0.93 -30.98
N LYS A 958 -42.86 0.28 -31.49
CA LYS A 958 -43.46 0.77 -32.74
C LYS A 958 -43.13 -0.13 -33.93
N ASP A 959 -41.87 -0.54 -34.04
CA ASP A 959 -41.39 -1.36 -35.15
C ASP A 959 -41.67 -2.86 -34.93
N GLY A 960 -42.26 -3.25 -33.81
CA GLY A 960 -42.55 -4.65 -33.48
C GLY A 960 -41.29 -5.49 -33.29
N ASN A 961 -40.20 -4.92 -32.77
CA ASN A 961 -38.98 -5.67 -32.49
C ASN A 961 -39.18 -6.70 -31.37
N HIS A 962 -38.47 -7.82 -31.44
CA HIS A 962 -38.25 -8.65 -30.25
C HIS A 962 -37.55 -7.84 -29.15
N ILE A 963 -37.98 -7.99 -27.89
CA ILE A 963 -37.38 -7.26 -26.76
C ILE A 963 -37.04 -8.26 -25.66
N TYR A 964 -35.75 -8.47 -25.42
CA TYR A 964 -35.27 -9.35 -24.35
C TYR A 964 -35.38 -8.71 -22.96
N GLY A 965 -35.13 -7.41 -22.88
CA GLY A 965 -35.17 -6.65 -21.64
C GLY A 965 -34.99 -5.16 -21.88
N VAL A 966 -35.20 -4.36 -20.83
CA VAL A 966 -35.19 -2.91 -20.90
C VAL A 966 -34.10 -2.36 -19.97
N ILE A 967 -33.15 -1.62 -20.53
CA ILE A 967 -32.16 -0.87 -19.75
C ILE A 967 -32.83 0.38 -19.21
N LYS A 968 -32.94 0.46 -17.88
CA LYS A 968 -33.58 1.56 -17.16
C LYS A 968 -32.59 2.68 -16.84
N ALA A 969 -31.41 2.32 -16.37
CA ALA A 969 -30.34 3.27 -16.07
C ALA A 969 -28.97 2.61 -16.24
N ILE A 970 -28.00 3.43 -16.62
CA ILE A 970 -26.57 3.12 -16.55
C ILE A 970 -25.94 4.34 -15.87
N SER A 971 -25.20 4.14 -14.78
CA SER A 971 -24.35 5.17 -14.18
C SER A 971 -22.89 4.72 -14.26
N VAL A 972 -22.00 5.69 -14.43
CA VAL A 972 -20.56 5.51 -14.51
C VAL A 972 -19.88 6.62 -13.72
N ASN A 973 -18.95 6.27 -12.84
CA ASN A 973 -18.08 7.22 -12.16
C ASN A 973 -16.63 6.71 -12.10
N ASN A 974 -15.77 7.38 -11.33
CA ASN A 974 -14.41 6.93 -11.10
C ASN A 974 -14.06 6.99 -9.61
N ASP A 975 -13.26 6.03 -9.15
CA ASP A 975 -12.73 5.98 -7.77
C ASP A 975 -11.86 7.21 -7.42
N GLY A 976 -11.30 7.89 -8.42
CA GLY A 976 -10.38 9.01 -8.19
C GLY A 976 -9.05 8.56 -7.59
N ARG A 977 -8.53 9.32 -6.62
CA ARG A 977 -7.23 9.01 -5.99
C ARG A 977 -7.40 8.01 -4.85
N THR A 978 -6.94 6.78 -5.10
CA THR A 978 -6.91 5.67 -4.12
C THR A 978 -5.46 5.26 -3.78
N LEU A 979 -5.29 4.30 -2.87
CA LEU A 979 -3.97 3.83 -2.38
C LEU A 979 -3.09 3.19 -3.47
N GLY A 980 -3.69 2.80 -4.60
CA GLY A 980 -3.01 2.25 -5.76
C GLY A 980 -3.99 2.06 -6.91
N PRO A 981 -3.51 1.89 -8.15
CA PRO A 981 -4.36 1.86 -9.34
C PRO A 981 -5.44 0.77 -9.37
N GLY A 982 -5.35 -0.25 -8.51
CA GLY A 982 -6.34 -1.32 -8.38
C GLY A 982 -7.07 -1.35 -7.03
N SER A 983 -6.90 -0.33 -6.20
CA SER A 983 -7.56 -0.25 -4.89
C SER A 983 -8.93 0.43 -5.05
N PRO A 984 -10.04 -0.22 -4.68
CA PRO A 984 -11.39 0.32 -4.88
C PRO A 984 -11.76 1.41 -3.87
N ASP A 985 -12.70 2.28 -4.23
CA ASP A 985 -13.34 3.24 -3.32
C ASP A 985 -14.80 2.84 -3.05
N ILE A 986 -15.11 2.54 -1.78
CA ILE A 986 -16.46 2.12 -1.36
C ILE A 986 -17.52 3.22 -1.58
N ASN A 987 -17.16 4.50 -1.41
CA ASN A 987 -18.08 5.61 -1.59
C ASN A 987 -18.37 5.84 -3.07
N ALA A 988 -17.35 5.72 -3.93
CA ALA A 988 -17.55 5.76 -5.38
C ALA A 988 -18.48 4.61 -5.84
N GLN A 989 -18.29 3.40 -5.32
CA GLN A 989 -19.19 2.27 -5.60
C GLN A 989 -20.63 2.51 -5.11
N LYS A 990 -20.81 3.10 -3.92
CA LYS A 990 -22.14 3.46 -3.44
C LYS A 990 -22.80 4.53 -4.33
N GLN A 991 -22.05 5.57 -4.67
CA GLN A 991 -22.53 6.69 -5.47
C GLN A 991 -23.00 6.24 -6.86
N VAL A 992 -22.22 5.40 -7.56
CA VAL A 992 -22.62 4.90 -8.89
C VAL A 992 -23.91 4.08 -8.84
N MET A 993 -24.11 3.30 -7.78
CA MET A 993 -25.35 2.53 -7.59
C MET A 993 -26.54 3.43 -7.24
N GLN A 994 -26.34 4.38 -6.33
CA GLN A 994 -27.36 5.35 -5.92
C GLN A 994 -27.81 6.24 -7.08
N GLU A 995 -26.87 6.69 -7.92
CA GLU A 995 -27.17 7.50 -9.09
C GLU A 995 -28.01 6.70 -10.10
N ALA A 996 -27.68 5.43 -10.37
CA ALA A 996 -28.51 4.62 -11.25
C ALA A 996 -29.94 4.45 -10.75
N LEU A 997 -30.13 4.23 -9.43
CA LEU A 997 -31.44 4.16 -8.79
C LEU A 997 -32.22 5.46 -8.95
N LEU A 998 -31.55 6.59 -8.72
CA LEU A 998 -32.10 7.93 -8.91
C LEU A 998 -32.55 8.16 -10.37
N LEU A 999 -31.70 7.81 -11.33
CA LEU A 999 -31.95 8.01 -12.77
C LEU A 999 -33.17 7.24 -13.29
N CYS A 1000 -33.48 6.08 -12.71
CA CYS A 1000 -34.63 5.28 -13.10
C CYS A 1000 -35.84 5.38 -12.15
N GLY A 1001 -35.71 6.08 -11.02
CA GLY A 1001 -36.75 6.24 -10.01
C GLY A 1001 -37.16 4.93 -9.31
N LYS A 1002 -36.29 3.92 -9.28
CA LYS A 1002 -36.56 2.64 -8.61
C LYS A 1002 -36.13 2.69 -7.15
N GLN A 1003 -36.81 1.92 -6.31
CA GLN A 1003 -36.41 1.77 -4.92
C GLN A 1003 -35.40 0.62 -4.77
N PRO A 1004 -34.47 0.70 -3.80
CA PRO A 1004 -33.58 -0.40 -3.41
C PRO A 1004 -34.28 -1.76 -3.28
N GLU A 1005 -35.52 -1.78 -2.82
CA GLU A 1005 -36.30 -2.98 -2.56
C GLU A 1005 -36.91 -3.62 -3.81
N ASP A 1006 -36.98 -2.89 -4.92
CA ASP A 1006 -37.52 -3.39 -6.19
C ASP A 1006 -36.54 -4.36 -6.89
N ILE A 1007 -35.27 -4.34 -6.51
CA ILE A 1007 -34.23 -5.18 -7.12
C ILE A 1007 -34.31 -6.59 -6.54
N GLY A 1008 -34.51 -7.56 -7.45
CA GLY A 1008 -34.65 -8.98 -7.09
C GLY A 1008 -33.41 -9.82 -7.37
N TYR A 1009 -32.51 -9.36 -8.24
CA TYR A 1009 -31.26 -10.05 -8.57
C TYR A 1009 -30.12 -9.03 -8.75
N ILE A 1010 -28.94 -9.34 -8.23
CA ILE A 1010 -27.72 -8.54 -8.42
C ILE A 1010 -26.61 -9.43 -8.94
N GLU A 1011 -26.15 -9.13 -10.16
CA GLU A 1011 -24.91 -9.65 -10.73
C GLU A 1011 -23.74 -8.83 -10.19
N VAL A 1012 -22.96 -9.42 -9.29
CA VAL A 1012 -21.81 -8.74 -8.69
C VAL A 1012 -20.60 -8.77 -9.61
N ASN A 1013 -19.70 -7.81 -9.43
CA ASN A 1013 -18.39 -7.89 -10.03
C ASN A 1013 -17.68 -9.12 -9.48
N GLY A 1014 -17.45 -9.19 -8.17
CA GLY A 1014 -16.76 -10.28 -7.49
C GLY A 1014 -15.30 -10.42 -7.95
N GLY A 1015 -14.36 -10.04 -7.10
CA GLY A 1015 -12.92 -10.11 -7.38
C GLY A 1015 -12.30 -11.46 -7.02
N GLY A 1016 -13.05 -12.35 -6.39
CA GLY A 1016 -12.52 -13.63 -5.89
C GLY A 1016 -11.46 -13.47 -4.81
N SER A 1017 -11.44 -12.28 -4.17
CA SER A 1017 -10.54 -11.89 -3.12
C SER A 1017 -11.35 -11.44 -1.91
N PRO A 1018 -11.05 -11.94 -0.70
CA PRO A 1018 -11.65 -11.50 0.56
C PRO A 1018 -11.85 -9.99 0.72
N VAL A 1019 -10.90 -9.18 0.28
CA VAL A 1019 -10.91 -7.73 0.48
C VAL A 1019 -11.86 -7.06 -0.52
N ILE A 1020 -11.70 -7.37 -1.81
CA ILE A 1020 -12.52 -6.76 -2.87
C ILE A 1020 -13.98 -7.16 -2.69
N ASP A 1021 -14.23 -8.45 -2.45
CA ASP A 1021 -15.56 -8.99 -2.23
C ASP A 1021 -16.22 -8.36 -0.99
N ALA A 1022 -15.46 -8.14 0.09
CA ALA A 1022 -15.99 -7.49 1.30
C ALA A 1022 -16.35 -6.01 1.07
N ILE A 1023 -15.62 -5.29 0.22
CA ILE A 1023 -15.92 -3.90 -0.11
C ILE A 1023 -17.21 -3.82 -0.93
N GLU A 1024 -17.31 -4.64 -1.97
CA GLU A 1024 -18.49 -4.67 -2.85
C GLU A 1024 -19.75 -5.04 -2.08
N ILE A 1025 -19.72 -6.08 -1.24
CA ILE A 1025 -20.92 -6.51 -0.50
C ILE A 1025 -21.37 -5.48 0.54
N LYS A 1026 -20.44 -4.71 1.13
CA LYS A 1026 -20.77 -3.61 2.04
C LYS A 1026 -21.42 -2.45 1.30
N ALA A 1027 -20.84 -2.02 0.18
CA ALA A 1027 -21.43 -0.99 -0.67
C ALA A 1027 -22.85 -1.37 -1.10
N LEU A 1028 -23.02 -2.62 -1.57
CA LEU A 1028 -24.33 -3.17 -1.93
C LEU A 1028 -25.30 -3.16 -0.75
N SER A 1029 -24.84 -3.52 0.44
CA SER A 1029 -25.70 -3.63 1.62
C SER A 1029 -26.23 -2.29 2.09
N GLU A 1030 -25.41 -1.24 2.02
CA GLU A 1030 -25.82 0.12 2.34
C GLU A 1030 -26.77 0.68 1.29
N THR A 1031 -26.47 0.52 -0.01
CA THR A 1031 -27.29 1.07 -1.09
C THR A 1031 -28.61 0.31 -1.31
N TYR A 1032 -28.59 -1.01 -1.23
CA TYR A 1032 -29.74 -1.88 -1.49
C TYR A 1032 -30.50 -2.34 -0.25
N HIS A 1033 -30.17 -1.76 0.91
CA HIS A 1033 -30.74 -2.10 2.22
C HIS A 1033 -30.69 -3.60 2.54
N LEU A 1034 -29.61 -4.28 2.15
CA LEU A 1034 -29.54 -5.75 2.21
C LEU A 1034 -29.51 -6.29 3.64
N THR A 1035 -29.13 -5.48 4.63
CA THR A 1035 -29.13 -5.85 6.05
C THR A 1035 -30.53 -5.90 6.69
N ARG A 1036 -31.57 -5.51 5.96
CA ARG A 1036 -32.96 -5.53 6.46
C ARG A 1036 -33.66 -6.83 6.03
N GLN A 1037 -33.44 -7.91 6.79
CA GLN A 1037 -34.01 -9.24 6.52
C GLN A 1037 -35.54 -9.27 6.34
N ALA A 1038 -36.27 -8.31 6.94
CA ALA A 1038 -37.73 -8.22 6.81
C ALA A 1038 -38.22 -7.77 5.42
N LEU A 1039 -37.33 -7.28 4.55
CA LEU A 1039 -37.66 -6.88 3.18
C LEU A 1039 -37.66 -8.08 2.23
N THR A 1040 -38.26 -7.91 1.04
CA THR A 1040 -38.35 -8.95 0.00
C THR A 1040 -36.98 -9.58 -0.31
N SER A 1041 -36.85 -10.89 -0.48
CA SER A 1041 -35.55 -11.50 -0.81
C SER A 1041 -34.86 -10.89 -2.05
N CYS A 1042 -33.53 -10.80 -2.02
CA CYS A 1042 -32.69 -10.40 -3.15
C CYS A 1042 -31.65 -11.49 -3.43
N PHE A 1043 -31.59 -11.96 -4.67
CA PHE A 1043 -30.63 -12.98 -5.09
C PHE A 1043 -29.33 -12.34 -5.56
N ILE A 1044 -28.20 -12.98 -5.27
CA ILE A 1044 -26.87 -12.51 -5.69
C ILE A 1044 -26.14 -13.62 -6.45
N GLY A 1045 -25.46 -13.25 -7.54
CA GLY A 1045 -24.64 -14.17 -8.32
C GLY A 1045 -23.54 -13.47 -9.13
N SER A 1046 -22.69 -14.27 -9.75
CA SER A 1046 -21.68 -13.82 -10.72
C SER A 1046 -21.47 -14.90 -11.78
N VAL A 1047 -21.16 -14.50 -13.02
CA VAL A 1047 -20.81 -15.40 -14.13
C VAL A 1047 -19.37 -15.92 -14.04
N LYS A 1048 -18.51 -15.21 -13.30
CA LYS A 1048 -17.06 -15.49 -13.28
C LYS A 1048 -16.70 -16.92 -12.82
N PRO A 1049 -17.39 -17.54 -11.84
CA PRO A 1049 -17.17 -18.95 -11.49
C PRO A 1049 -17.49 -19.93 -12.64
N ASN A 1050 -18.41 -19.56 -13.55
CA ASN A 1050 -18.77 -20.38 -14.69
C ASN A 1050 -17.75 -20.28 -15.82
N ILE A 1051 -17.25 -19.08 -16.13
CA ILE A 1051 -16.50 -18.84 -17.39
C ILE A 1051 -15.15 -18.11 -17.19
N GLY A 1052 -14.75 -17.85 -15.96
CA GLY A 1052 -13.58 -17.04 -15.64
C GLY A 1052 -13.82 -15.52 -15.76
N HIS A 1053 -12.79 -14.75 -15.45
CA HIS A 1053 -12.75 -13.31 -15.62
C HIS A 1053 -12.37 -12.97 -17.07
N LEU A 1054 -13.36 -12.66 -17.90
CA LEU A 1054 -13.20 -12.38 -19.33
C LEU A 1054 -12.52 -11.03 -19.65
N LEU A 1055 -11.82 -10.42 -18.68
CA LEU A 1055 -11.22 -9.09 -18.76
C LEU A 1055 -12.24 -8.08 -19.33
N LEU A 1056 -11.93 -7.47 -20.49
CA LEU A 1056 -12.72 -6.44 -21.18
C LEU A 1056 -14.17 -6.87 -21.49
N ALA A 1057 -14.42 -8.16 -21.68
CA ALA A 1057 -15.75 -8.70 -21.99
C ALA A 1057 -16.58 -9.08 -20.76
N SER A 1058 -16.01 -8.99 -19.54
CA SER A 1058 -16.66 -9.46 -18.31
C SER A 1058 -17.96 -8.74 -18.00
N GLY A 1059 -17.95 -7.40 -18.08
CA GLY A 1059 -19.15 -6.60 -17.85
C GLY A 1059 -20.28 -7.00 -18.81
N LEU A 1060 -19.99 -7.20 -20.10
CA LEU A 1060 -21.05 -7.55 -21.05
C LEU A 1060 -21.56 -8.99 -20.90
N ALA A 1061 -20.72 -9.93 -20.44
CA ALA A 1061 -21.14 -11.29 -20.13
C ALA A 1061 -22.13 -11.36 -18.97
N GLY A 1062 -21.87 -10.59 -17.90
CA GLY A 1062 -22.81 -10.41 -16.79
C GLY A 1062 -24.11 -9.72 -17.23
N PHE A 1063 -24.01 -8.73 -18.13
CA PHE A 1063 -25.18 -8.02 -18.66
C PHE A 1063 -26.10 -8.96 -19.44
N ILE A 1064 -25.52 -9.77 -20.34
CA ILE A 1064 -26.27 -10.76 -21.10
C ILE A 1064 -26.95 -11.77 -20.17
N ARG A 1065 -26.29 -12.23 -19.09
CA ARG A 1065 -26.95 -13.07 -18.07
C ARG A 1065 -28.15 -12.37 -17.45
N CYS A 1066 -28.01 -11.11 -17.03
CA CYS A 1066 -29.11 -10.36 -16.42
C CYS A 1066 -30.29 -10.21 -17.38
N VAL A 1067 -30.02 -9.85 -18.64
CA VAL A 1067 -31.05 -9.74 -19.69
C VAL A 1067 -31.76 -11.07 -19.93
N LEU A 1068 -31.00 -12.17 -20.07
CA LEU A 1068 -31.58 -13.51 -20.23
C LEU A 1068 -32.37 -13.96 -18.99
N SER A 1069 -31.94 -13.56 -17.78
CA SER A 1069 -32.63 -13.89 -16.53
C SER A 1069 -33.99 -13.20 -16.42
N VAL A 1070 -34.08 -11.92 -16.78
CA VAL A 1070 -35.39 -11.22 -16.82
C VAL A 1070 -36.27 -11.75 -17.94
N TYR A 1071 -35.69 -12.09 -19.10
CA TYR A 1071 -36.40 -12.63 -20.25
C TYR A 1071 -37.02 -14.02 -19.97
N HIS A 1072 -36.18 -14.97 -19.51
CA HIS A 1072 -36.62 -16.32 -19.15
C HIS A 1072 -37.34 -16.37 -17.80
N LYS A 1073 -37.39 -15.25 -17.07
CA LYS A 1073 -38.03 -15.13 -15.76
C LYS A 1073 -37.48 -16.15 -14.76
N LYS A 1074 -36.16 -16.38 -14.81
CA LYS A 1074 -35.44 -17.39 -14.03
C LYS A 1074 -34.12 -16.84 -13.53
N ILE A 1075 -33.64 -17.34 -12.39
CA ILE A 1075 -32.34 -16.98 -11.82
C ILE A 1075 -31.46 -18.25 -11.84
N PRO A 1076 -30.35 -18.27 -12.60
CA PRO A 1076 -29.42 -19.41 -12.62
C PRO A 1076 -28.73 -19.63 -11.26
N PRO A 1077 -28.27 -20.86 -10.96
CA PRO A 1077 -27.52 -21.15 -9.74
C PRO A 1077 -26.26 -20.29 -9.59
N PHE A 1078 -25.85 -20.08 -8.33
CA PHE A 1078 -24.57 -19.45 -8.01
C PHE A 1078 -23.57 -20.48 -7.49
N LEU A 1079 -22.44 -20.59 -8.19
CA LEU A 1079 -21.38 -21.59 -7.93
C LEU A 1079 -20.39 -21.20 -6.84
N SER A 1080 -20.67 -20.12 -6.10
CA SER A 1080 -19.86 -19.70 -4.95
C SER A 1080 -20.72 -19.43 -3.72
N ALA A 1081 -20.07 -19.02 -2.63
CA ALA A 1081 -20.68 -18.84 -1.32
C ALA A 1081 -21.33 -20.12 -0.77
N PHE A 1082 -20.76 -21.30 -1.07
CA PHE A 1082 -21.20 -22.56 -0.43
C PHE A 1082 -20.86 -22.55 1.06
N ASP A 1083 -19.66 -22.06 1.38
CA ASP A 1083 -19.26 -21.69 2.74
C ASP A 1083 -18.94 -20.19 2.74
N PRO A 1084 -19.92 -19.31 2.99
CA PRO A 1084 -19.72 -17.87 2.93
C PRO A 1084 -18.61 -17.40 3.88
N PHE A 1085 -17.88 -16.36 3.47
CA PHE A 1085 -16.79 -15.83 4.29
C PHE A 1085 -17.28 -15.14 5.58
N ASN A 1086 -16.37 -14.86 6.53
CA ASN A 1086 -16.74 -14.26 7.83
C ASN A 1086 -16.66 -12.72 7.83
N TYR A 1087 -16.70 -12.08 6.66
CA TYR A 1087 -16.57 -10.61 6.52
C TYR A 1087 -17.91 -9.90 6.32
N TYR A 1088 -19.00 -10.65 6.24
CA TYR A 1088 -20.38 -10.17 6.15
C TYR A 1088 -21.33 -11.20 6.76
N ASP A 1089 -22.37 -10.76 7.46
CA ASP A 1089 -23.41 -11.64 8.01
C ASP A 1089 -24.53 -11.85 7.00
N PHE A 1090 -24.37 -12.86 6.15
CA PHE A 1090 -25.40 -13.22 5.16
C PHE A 1090 -26.68 -13.75 5.83
N SER A 1091 -26.59 -14.32 7.04
CA SER A 1091 -27.75 -14.90 7.74
C SER A 1091 -28.73 -13.85 8.25
N ALA A 1092 -28.22 -12.66 8.61
CA ALA A 1092 -29.02 -11.50 9.03
C ALA A 1092 -29.44 -10.60 7.86
N SER A 1093 -29.17 -11.00 6.61
CA SER A 1093 -29.45 -10.22 5.41
C SER A 1093 -30.64 -10.77 4.61
N ARG A 1094 -31.18 -9.96 3.68
CA ARG A 1094 -32.18 -10.40 2.68
C ARG A 1094 -31.53 -11.10 1.47
N ILE A 1095 -30.23 -11.40 1.52
CA ILE A 1095 -29.46 -12.01 0.43
C ILE A 1095 -29.72 -13.52 0.39
N HIS A 1096 -29.95 -14.05 -0.80
CA HIS A 1096 -30.07 -15.49 -1.03
C HIS A 1096 -29.13 -15.96 -2.14
N PHE A 1097 -28.50 -17.10 -1.90
CA PHE A 1097 -27.70 -17.83 -2.88
C PHE A 1097 -28.44 -19.10 -3.28
N ASN A 1098 -28.95 -19.14 -4.51
CA ASN A 1098 -29.63 -20.32 -5.04
C ASN A 1098 -28.60 -21.33 -5.60
N ARG A 1099 -28.84 -22.62 -5.35
CA ARG A 1099 -27.99 -23.72 -5.82
C ARG A 1099 -28.51 -24.42 -7.07
N GLU A 1100 -29.74 -24.10 -7.43
CA GLU A 1100 -30.42 -24.60 -8.62
C GLU A 1100 -31.04 -23.41 -9.34
N THR A 1101 -31.39 -23.59 -10.61
CA THR A 1101 -32.15 -22.58 -11.35
C THR A 1101 -33.53 -22.45 -10.75
N ILE A 1102 -33.92 -21.23 -10.37
CA ILE A 1102 -35.23 -20.96 -9.78
C ILE A 1102 -36.11 -20.12 -10.70
N ASP A 1103 -37.42 -20.34 -10.63
CA ASP A 1103 -38.39 -19.41 -11.21
C ASP A 1103 -38.35 -18.09 -10.45
N TRP A 1104 -38.12 -16.99 -11.15
CA TRP A 1104 -38.09 -15.66 -10.57
C TRP A 1104 -39.52 -15.17 -10.35
N LYS A 1105 -40.13 -15.56 -9.22
CA LYS A 1105 -41.49 -15.16 -8.85
C LYS A 1105 -41.51 -13.76 -8.26
N ILE A 1106 -42.53 -12.98 -8.60
CA ILE A 1106 -42.75 -11.61 -8.10
C ILE A 1106 -44.23 -11.42 -7.76
N GLY A 1107 -44.54 -10.45 -6.89
CA GLY A 1107 -45.91 -10.09 -6.54
C GLY A 1107 -46.69 -9.52 -7.74
N SER A 1108 -48.02 -9.61 -7.69
CA SER A 1108 -48.91 -9.09 -8.75
C SER A 1108 -48.64 -7.61 -9.02
N GLY A 1109 -48.53 -7.22 -10.30
CA GLY A 1109 -48.29 -5.84 -10.74
C GLY A 1109 -46.84 -5.34 -10.61
N LYS A 1110 -45.91 -6.13 -10.05
CA LYS A 1110 -44.48 -5.81 -10.04
C LYS A 1110 -43.81 -6.28 -11.33
N LYS A 1111 -42.56 -5.83 -11.54
CA LYS A 1111 -41.68 -6.30 -12.62
C LYS A 1111 -40.37 -6.84 -12.05
N ARG A 1112 -39.76 -7.81 -12.73
CA ARG A 1112 -38.42 -8.33 -12.42
C ARG A 1112 -37.38 -7.30 -12.79
N ILE A 1113 -36.51 -6.97 -11.84
CA ILE A 1113 -35.43 -6.01 -12.05
C ILE A 1113 -34.12 -6.63 -11.56
N ALA A 1114 -33.17 -6.71 -12.48
CA ALA A 1114 -31.79 -7.11 -12.22
C ALA A 1114 -30.90 -5.86 -12.14
N ALA A 1115 -29.92 -5.89 -11.26
CA ALA A 1115 -28.83 -4.92 -11.21
C ALA A 1115 -27.51 -5.62 -11.54
N GLN A 1116 -26.54 -4.87 -12.05
CA GLN A 1116 -25.20 -5.39 -12.26
C GLN A 1116 -24.13 -4.36 -11.89
N ASN A 1117 -23.11 -4.84 -11.17
CA ASN A 1117 -21.87 -4.12 -10.91
C ASN A 1117 -20.77 -4.51 -11.90
N SER A 1118 -19.96 -3.52 -12.28
CA SER A 1118 -18.69 -3.76 -12.95
C SER A 1118 -17.66 -2.75 -12.43
N PHE A 1119 -16.75 -3.22 -11.58
CA PHE A 1119 -15.73 -2.42 -10.90
C PHE A 1119 -14.34 -2.87 -11.36
N PRO A 1120 -13.79 -2.22 -12.41
CA PRO A 1120 -12.55 -2.63 -13.03
C PRO A 1120 -11.32 -2.05 -12.31
N ASP A 1121 -10.15 -2.63 -12.61
CA ASP A 1121 -8.85 -2.00 -12.36
C ASP A 1121 -8.80 -0.61 -13.03
N GLY A 1122 -8.25 0.40 -12.35
CA GLY A 1122 -8.33 1.81 -12.77
C GLY A 1122 -9.61 2.55 -12.35
N GLY A 1123 -10.54 1.88 -11.67
CA GLY A 1123 -11.61 2.50 -10.89
C GLY A 1123 -12.77 3.08 -11.69
N THR A 1124 -12.92 2.78 -12.98
CA THR A 1124 -14.08 3.22 -13.79
C THR A 1124 -15.31 2.37 -13.47
N ASN A 1125 -15.98 2.68 -12.36
CA ASN A 1125 -17.10 1.90 -11.89
C ASN A 1125 -18.33 2.10 -12.79
N CYS A 1126 -19.00 1.01 -13.11
CA CYS A 1126 -20.27 1.04 -13.83
C CYS A 1126 -21.34 0.28 -13.05
N HIS A 1127 -22.56 0.81 -13.07
CA HIS A 1127 -23.74 0.13 -12.55
C HIS A 1127 -24.91 0.23 -13.55
N VAL A 1128 -25.59 -0.89 -13.80
CA VAL A 1128 -26.70 -0.96 -14.77
C VAL A 1128 -27.93 -1.64 -14.17
N LEU A 1129 -29.11 -1.09 -14.45
CA LEU A 1129 -30.41 -1.60 -14.03
C LEU A 1129 -31.23 -2.06 -15.24
N ILE A 1130 -31.71 -3.29 -15.19
CA ILE A 1130 -32.38 -3.99 -16.29
C ILE A 1130 -33.73 -4.49 -15.78
N GLU A 1131 -34.81 -4.09 -16.45
CA GLU A 1131 -36.18 -4.50 -16.14
C GLU A 1131 -36.72 -5.45 -17.21
N GLU A 1132 -37.58 -6.38 -16.82
CA GLU A 1132 -38.31 -7.20 -17.79
C GLU A 1132 -39.23 -6.35 -18.69
N PHE A 1133 -39.32 -6.74 -19.96
CA PHE A 1133 -40.35 -6.22 -20.84
C PHE A 1133 -41.64 -7.00 -20.64
N ALA A 1134 -42.68 -6.32 -20.15
CA ALA A 1134 -44.03 -6.85 -20.05
C ALA A 1134 -44.88 -6.18 -21.15
N PRO A 1135 -45.20 -6.88 -22.25
CA PRO A 1135 -46.00 -6.31 -23.32
C PRO A 1135 -47.40 -5.99 -22.81
N ASP A 1136 -47.91 -4.81 -23.16
CA ASP A 1136 -49.32 -4.50 -23.03
C ASP A 1136 -50.08 -4.97 -24.28
N GLY A 1137 -51.41 -4.78 -24.29
CA GLY A 1137 -52.25 -5.17 -25.43
C GLY A 1137 -51.98 -4.40 -26.73
N SER A 1138 -51.11 -3.38 -26.73
CA SER A 1138 -50.75 -2.59 -27.92
C SER A 1138 -49.50 -3.08 -28.64
N TYR A 1139 -48.67 -3.90 -27.99
CA TYR A 1139 -47.45 -4.44 -28.59
C TYR A 1139 -47.74 -5.66 -29.47
N GLN A 1140 -47.33 -5.60 -30.73
CA GLN A 1140 -47.33 -6.74 -31.65
C GLN A 1140 -45.92 -6.97 -32.18
N GLN A 1141 -45.37 -8.15 -31.89
CA GLN A 1141 -44.06 -8.54 -32.38
C GLN A 1141 -44.13 -8.90 -33.88
N GLN A 1142 -43.30 -8.23 -34.69
CA GLN A 1142 -43.15 -8.43 -36.12
C GLN A 1142 -41.79 -9.04 -36.49
N TYR A 1143 -40.72 -8.61 -35.82
CA TYR A 1143 -39.37 -9.14 -36.02
C TYR A 1143 -39.11 -10.28 -35.04
N LEU A 1144 -38.96 -11.48 -35.58
CA LEU A 1144 -38.55 -12.69 -34.86
C LEU A 1144 -37.06 -12.97 -35.12
N PRO A 1145 -36.34 -13.56 -34.14
CA PRO A 1145 -34.96 -14.00 -34.36
C PRO A 1145 -34.81 -14.87 -35.61
N LYS A 1146 -33.84 -14.52 -36.45
CA LYS A 1146 -33.47 -15.25 -37.67
C LYS A 1146 -32.16 -16.01 -37.45
N THR A 1147 -31.98 -17.09 -38.19
CA THR A 1147 -30.69 -17.78 -38.26
C THR A 1147 -29.74 -16.98 -39.14
N ALA A 1148 -28.52 -16.72 -38.65
CA ALA A 1148 -27.48 -16.09 -39.45
C ALA A 1148 -27.06 -17.01 -40.62
N PRO A 1149 -26.59 -16.46 -41.76
CA PRO A 1149 -26.11 -17.26 -42.88
C PRO A 1149 -24.93 -18.15 -42.48
N ASP A 1150 -24.88 -19.35 -43.06
CA ASP A 1150 -23.74 -20.24 -42.90
C ASP A 1150 -22.46 -19.60 -43.47
N MET A 1151 -21.36 -19.74 -42.74
CA MET A 1151 -20.05 -19.20 -43.10
C MET A 1151 -19.09 -20.35 -43.39
N VAL A 1152 -18.38 -20.28 -44.50
CA VAL A 1152 -17.33 -21.24 -44.90
C VAL A 1152 -16.01 -20.80 -44.28
N LYS A 1153 -15.83 -21.15 -43.01
CA LYS A 1153 -14.69 -20.68 -42.23
C LYS A 1153 -13.39 -21.38 -42.62
N LYS A 1154 -12.34 -20.58 -42.74
CA LYS A 1154 -10.95 -21.02 -42.87
C LYS A 1154 -10.20 -20.79 -41.56
N ARG A 1155 -9.18 -21.61 -41.31
CA ARG A 1155 -8.29 -21.44 -40.16
C ARG A 1155 -7.17 -20.46 -40.52
N PHE A 1156 -6.96 -19.49 -39.66
CA PHE A 1156 -5.88 -18.51 -39.74
C PHE A 1156 -5.00 -18.63 -38.51
N THR A 1157 -4.04 -19.55 -38.60
CA THR A 1157 -3.09 -19.82 -37.52
C THR A 1157 -2.28 -18.57 -37.19
N LEU A 1158 -2.19 -18.27 -35.90
CA LEU A 1158 -1.16 -17.36 -35.40
C LEU A 1158 0.19 -18.03 -35.66
N SER A 1159 1.15 -17.32 -36.27
CA SER A 1159 2.51 -17.84 -36.36
C SER A 1159 2.98 -18.15 -34.92
N PRO A 1160 3.49 -19.36 -34.63
CA PRO A 1160 4.01 -19.65 -33.31
C PRO A 1160 5.06 -18.59 -32.98
N LEU A 1161 4.98 -18.03 -31.77
CA LEU A 1161 6.03 -17.18 -31.23
C LEU A 1161 7.32 -18.01 -31.13
N SER A 1162 8.09 -18.09 -32.21
CA SER A 1162 9.49 -18.44 -32.13
C SER A 1162 10.18 -17.26 -31.44
N PHE A 1163 10.22 -17.29 -30.11
CA PHE A 1163 11.20 -16.52 -29.32
C PHE A 1163 12.62 -17.07 -29.59
N SER A 1164 13.02 -17.16 -30.86
CA SER A 1164 14.33 -17.63 -31.31
C SER A 1164 14.95 -16.74 -32.38
N GLU A 1165 14.36 -15.61 -32.73
CA GLU A 1165 15.06 -14.56 -33.46
C GLU A 1165 15.35 -13.42 -32.49
N SER A 1166 16.58 -13.42 -32.01
CA SER A 1166 17.27 -12.22 -31.54
C SER A 1166 16.88 -11.03 -32.41
N PHE A 1167 16.48 -9.93 -31.79
CA PHE A 1167 16.60 -8.62 -32.43
C PHE A 1167 17.98 -8.56 -33.11
N PRO A 1168 18.09 -8.13 -34.38
CA PRO A 1168 19.37 -8.15 -35.08
C PRO A 1168 20.37 -7.31 -34.29
N ALA A 1169 21.32 -8.00 -33.66
CA ALA A 1169 22.54 -7.38 -33.19
C ALA A 1169 23.21 -6.81 -34.43
N TYR A 1170 23.48 -5.50 -34.43
CA TYR A 1170 24.40 -4.93 -35.40
C TYR A 1170 25.70 -5.73 -35.30
N ALA A 1171 26.05 -6.42 -36.38
CA ALA A 1171 27.24 -7.25 -36.49
C ALA A 1171 28.48 -6.43 -36.12
N VAL A 1172 29.07 -6.73 -34.97
CA VAL A 1172 30.48 -6.44 -34.73
C VAL A 1172 31.23 -7.61 -35.34
N ALA A 1173 31.91 -7.36 -36.46
CA ALA A 1173 32.81 -8.33 -37.05
C ALA A 1173 33.93 -8.63 -36.05
N GLU A 1174 34.02 -9.88 -35.58
CA GLU A 1174 35.18 -10.38 -34.86
C GLU A 1174 36.38 -10.43 -35.82
N VAL A 1175 37.46 -9.74 -35.45
CA VAL A 1175 38.79 -9.94 -36.02
C VAL A 1175 39.57 -10.81 -35.01
N PRO A 1176 40.24 -11.90 -35.43
CA PRO A 1176 40.94 -12.78 -34.51
C PRO A 1176 42.16 -12.11 -33.88
N ALA A 1177 42.36 -12.38 -32.59
CA ALA A 1177 43.49 -11.89 -31.82
C ALA A 1177 44.77 -12.69 -32.13
N GLU A 1178 45.68 -12.12 -32.92
CA GLU A 1178 47.09 -12.48 -32.90
C GLU A 1178 47.97 -11.22 -32.97
N ASN A 1179 48.92 -11.15 -32.03
CA ASN A 1179 50.08 -10.26 -31.94
C ASN A 1179 49.87 -8.82 -31.48
N ALA A 1180 49.97 -8.66 -30.16
CA ALA A 1180 50.35 -7.43 -29.50
C ALA A 1180 51.81 -7.06 -29.82
N GLU A 1181 52.01 -5.86 -30.37
CA GLU A 1181 53.06 -4.89 -30.01
C GLU A 1181 53.18 -3.85 -31.15
N THR A 1182 53.34 -2.57 -30.78
CA THR A 1182 53.55 -1.38 -31.64
C THR A 1182 52.37 -0.86 -32.49
N SER A 1183 51.68 0.18 -32.01
CA SER A 1183 51.28 1.34 -32.87
C SER A 1183 50.59 2.52 -32.13
N MET A 1184 50.80 2.72 -30.83
CA MET A 1184 50.27 3.91 -30.12
C MET A 1184 50.93 5.23 -30.58
N ASP A 1185 52.04 5.18 -31.32
CA ASP A 1185 52.75 6.37 -31.81
C ASP A 1185 52.27 6.86 -33.18
N LYS A 1186 51.54 6.05 -33.97
CA LYS A 1186 51.02 6.47 -35.28
C LYS A 1186 49.70 7.26 -35.22
N TYR A 1187 48.98 7.20 -34.10
CA TYR A 1187 47.70 7.89 -33.94
C TYR A 1187 47.83 9.34 -33.43
N LYS A 1188 49.02 9.74 -32.94
CA LYS A 1188 49.26 11.09 -32.38
C LYS A 1188 49.81 12.11 -33.39
N GLU A 1189 50.23 11.70 -34.58
CA GLU A 1189 50.79 12.62 -35.59
C GLU A 1189 49.76 13.25 -36.56
N ASN A 1190 48.55 12.67 -36.71
CA ASN A 1190 47.60 13.12 -37.73
C ASN A 1190 46.61 14.23 -37.30
N PHE A 1191 46.72 14.78 -36.08
CA PHE A 1191 45.81 15.82 -35.57
C PHE A 1191 46.43 17.23 -35.42
N LYS A 1192 47.53 17.51 -36.12
CA LYS A 1192 48.10 18.86 -36.21
C LYS A 1192 48.56 19.17 -37.64
N LYS A 1193 47.67 19.78 -38.45
CA LYS A 1193 47.97 20.78 -39.53
C LYS A 1193 46.69 21.08 -40.37
N GLN A 1194 46.11 22.28 -40.14
CA GLN A 1194 45.55 23.31 -41.08
C GLN A 1194 44.87 22.94 -42.43
N PRO A 1195 44.19 23.88 -43.16
CA PRO A 1195 43.21 24.93 -42.81
C PRO A 1195 42.04 25.08 -43.86
N ASP A 1196 41.14 26.05 -43.62
CA ASP A 1196 40.23 26.86 -44.47
C ASP A 1196 39.82 26.52 -45.94
N TRP A 1197 38.54 26.83 -46.19
CA TRP A 1197 37.80 27.39 -47.37
C TRP A 1197 37.45 26.56 -48.65
N GLU A 1198 36.12 26.40 -48.82
CA GLU A 1198 35.25 26.73 -49.98
C GLU A 1198 35.31 26.08 -51.40
N ILE A 1199 34.12 25.58 -51.79
CA ILE A 1199 33.43 25.65 -53.11
C ILE A 1199 33.94 24.75 -54.26
N LYS A 1200 33.18 23.72 -54.69
CA LYS A 1200 32.17 23.76 -55.79
C LYS A 1200 31.55 22.39 -56.17
N GLN A 1201 30.28 22.48 -56.55
CA GLN A 1201 29.27 21.54 -57.06
C GLN A 1201 29.65 20.42 -58.05
N GLN A 1202 28.97 19.27 -57.92
CA GLN A 1202 28.24 18.47 -58.95
C GLN A 1202 27.59 17.26 -58.23
N GLU A 1203 26.42 16.70 -58.52
CA GLU A 1203 25.20 17.07 -59.26
C GLU A 1203 24.07 16.13 -58.74
N HIS A 1204 22.83 16.59 -58.83
CA HIS A 1204 21.54 16.01 -58.40
C HIS A 1204 21.29 14.49 -58.49
N VAL A 1205 20.68 13.92 -57.43
CA VAL A 1205 19.51 13.01 -57.54
C VAL A 1205 18.50 13.34 -56.43
N LEU A 1206 17.30 13.75 -56.85
CA LEU A 1206 16.12 14.01 -56.02
C LEU A 1206 15.45 12.70 -55.57
N LEU A 1207 15.20 12.54 -54.26
CA LEU A 1207 14.12 11.70 -53.75
C LEU A 1207 13.24 12.53 -52.80
N LYS A 1208 12.01 12.76 -53.26
CA LYS A 1208 10.93 13.49 -52.61
C LYS A 1208 10.48 12.79 -51.33
N ASN A 1209 10.51 13.50 -50.20
CA ASN A 1209 9.73 13.17 -49.00
C ASN A 1209 8.58 14.17 -48.83
N ILE A 1210 7.51 13.71 -48.16
CA ILE A 1210 6.10 14.11 -48.34
C ILE A 1210 5.69 15.37 -47.53
N TRP A 1211 6.61 16.30 -47.25
CA TRP A 1211 6.24 17.56 -46.59
C TRP A 1211 7.03 18.72 -47.21
N GLY A 1212 6.30 19.69 -47.79
CA GLY A 1212 6.84 20.77 -48.61
C GLY A 1212 7.75 21.77 -47.89
N GLU A 1213 8.57 22.45 -48.68
CA GLU A 1213 9.52 23.48 -48.27
C GLU A 1213 8.82 24.70 -47.63
N TYR A 1214 9.37 25.19 -46.52
CA TYR A 1214 9.18 26.58 -46.09
C TYR A 1214 10.53 27.20 -45.73
N HIS A 1215 10.83 28.32 -46.39
CA HIS A 1215 12.00 29.16 -46.20
C HIS A 1215 11.93 29.96 -44.88
N GLU A 1216 12.98 29.89 -44.06
CA GLU A 1216 13.22 30.82 -42.96
C GLU A 1216 13.98 32.06 -43.47
N LYS A 1217 13.26 33.17 -43.62
CA LYS A 1217 13.81 34.51 -43.38
C LYS A 1217 12.90 35.21 -42.37
N ASN A 1218 13.50 35.60 -41.24
CA ASN A 1218 12.95 36.31 -40.07
C ASN A 1218 12.16 35.43 -39.08
N ILE A 1219 12.81 34.86 -38.06
CA ILE A 1219 13.15 35.43 -36.73
C ILE A 1219 14.05 34.43 -36.00
#